data_AF-A0A1F8ACJ3-F1
#
_entry.id   AF-A0A1F8ACJ3-F1
#
_cell.length_a   1.000
_cell.length_b   1.000
_cell.length_c   1.000
_cell.angle_alpha   90.00
_cell.angle_beta   90.00
_cell.angle_gamma   90.00
#
_symmetry.space_group_name_H-M   'P 1'
#
loop_
_entity.id
_entity.type
_entity.pdbx_description
1 polymer ?
#
loop_
_entity_poly.entity_id
_entity_poly.type
_entity_poly.pdbx_seq_one_letter_code
_entity_poly.pdbx_strand_id
1 'polypeptide(L)'
;MTTGYREFEDAFKEGEQLIPEVEQTLRRSMDYTYNVVHSDGHWCGEMRSNATITAEYIFLRQALGLDLKADGAAYGRYLLSQQNCDGSWGLAPEFPGDVSTTTEAYLALKILGVSVDTPAMQQAKAFVLNAGGVAKVRVFTRIFLATFGLFPWKAIPQLPVELILLPATCPINIYKFASWARGTIAPLLIICHHQPVYALPNGITAENDYLDELWRAPASKNVPYGPSLWELLSQGDITGLTFSILDKLLYQLNGLRSFPLLRSYARQQCMKWILERQEPTGDWAGIFPPMHASVYAFMLEGYKLDDPPVRLGIQAIENFAWEDAEGKRVQPCVSPVWDTTLMSIALCDAGSPNQPAVDRAIQWIRDRQLLEPRGDWRVYRPQLAPGGFSFEYTNSHYPDIDDTAAIILAQVKHDARSCHSTSVIAAATWILGMQNPDGGWAAFDVENDKLFLNKIPFSDMDSLCDTSCADITGRILEAFGLMILRAPEKGNASQLCQLFPAIRAACRRAIQYLASTQEPNGSWFGRWGCNYIYGTSHALCGLAYFSQDDKLVLNLAQPALQWLKSQQNGDSGWGESLLSYQNSKRKEQRSTASQTAWALMGLLAHLPPTDIAIEGGIRWLVSSQRPEQGLGFTWPEPVYTGTGFPNHFYLGYDYYRHYFPVMALGRWYLKDTHPSPDDTSIESPTEGAAMGLSSVFGRARPATIPTDRIVPLRYWDDLHYLRSLSHDFTFRFDDVLDASKLEGALDRLMEIGDWGQLGARLRLNDNGKLEYHIPAEYDKSTRPAFGFTTQEYGININEHPLGARLPKTGQDQSVLSPSCAEFAPLVRHPDSPRELADWIYSDRPQLHVHVAVFPDATLLTVSYLHTFFDAVARTNFFKAWIAVLEDREEDVPPFVPFDQDPLGNLGKGVARENYGHFRRLVAGLSLVLFGLRYLFELFWFRKEEEHPIRVPGHCVERMRQNAQEELAASTPEGADVPFVSEPDVVSAWWVKTMVTALNPSPGRTVMVMSPFNVWGLFKESFPAGAKGFIGNAFFNSYTVHKTSEVLEDNNLASLARKNRQALMEHRTKEQVEAMTAIQRDSFMQIPPLVGDSNLLFMTHTNQHKARYFETDFSAAVVAPGVPLSDRPHALGRPSYINDIEHCRLYPTRNVCRVIGKDAAGDWWLLFKTRSEAWPSIHRQLMTLLDIDEVQAKDVSDAASIPYNESPSGKTYSEAMGMLLQFRLLWRLVV
;
A
#
# COMPACT_ATOMS: atom_id res chain seq x y z
N MET A 1 15.91 55.58 3.23
CA MET A 1 16.21 54.98 1.91
C MET A 1 17.56 55.46 1.37
N THR A 2 18.65 55.31 2.13
CA THR A 2 20.02 55.65 1.66
C THR A 2 21.10 54.75 2.27
N THR A 3 20.76 53.86 3.20
CA THR A 3 21.65 52.81 3.75
C THR A 3 21.56 51.49 2.98
N GLY A 4 20.38 51.13 2.44
CA GLY A 4 20.19 49.87 1.70
C GLY A 4 20.80 49.81 0.29
N TYR A 5 21.24 50.94 -0.28
CA TYR A 5 21.89 50.96 -1.61
C TYR A 5 23.37 50.56 -1.56
N ARG A 6 24.05 50.75 -0.43
CA ARG A 6 25.45 50.30 -0.26
C ARG A 6 25.55 48.80 0.03
N GLU A 7 24.62 48.26 0.83
CA GLU A 7 24.56 46.82 1.09
C GLU A 7 24.26 46.00 -0.18
N PHE A 8 23.46 46.55 -1.11
CA PHE A 8 23.20 45.91 -2.41
C PHE A 8 24.41 45.97 -3.35
N GLU A 9 25.16 47.08 -3.38
CA GLU A 9 26.39 47.20 -4.20
C GLU A 9 27.56 46.36 -3.65
N ASP A 10 27.68 46.23 -2.32
CA ASP A 10 28.73 45.43 -1.70
C ASP A 10 28.44 43.91 -1.84
N ALA A 11 27.18 43.48 -1.73
CA ALA A 11 26.77 42.09 -2.02
C ALA A 11 26.98 41.70 -3.50
N PHE A 12 26.68 42.61 -4.44
CA PHE A 12 26.91 42.38 -5.88
C PHE A 12 28.41 42.26 -6.22
N LYS A 13 29.28 43.03 -5.54
CA LYS A 13 30.75 42.93 -5.69
C LYS A 13 31.35 41.70 -5.02
N GLU A 14 30.77 41.22 -3.92
CA GLU A 14 31.21 39.98 -3.25
C GLU A 14 30.78 38.71 -4.01
N GLY A 15 29.66 38.75 -4.75
CA GLY A 15 29.22 37.69 -5.67
C GLY A 15 30.17 37.50 -6.87
N GLU A 16 30.66 38.59 -7.47
CA GLU A 16 31.65 38.53 -8.56
C GLU A 16 33.00 37.88 -8.14
N GLN A 17 33.35 37.89 -6.84
CA GLN A 17 34.57 37.24 -6.33
C GLN A 17 34.40 35.72 -6.06
N LEU A 18 33.17 35.20 -5.95
CA LEU A 18 32.95 33.80 -5.57
C LEU A 18 33.07 32.82 -6.75
N ILE A 19 32.72 33.26 -7.97
CA ILE A 19 32.78 32.43 -9.18
C ILE A 19 34.18 31.84 -9.43
N PRO A 20 35.28 32.63 -9.41
CA PRO A 20 36.63 32.08 -9.62
C PRO A 20 37.06 31.12 -8.52
N GLU A 21 36.64 31.34 -7.27
CA GLU A 21 36.95 30.45 -6.15
C GLU A 21 36.24 29.10 -6.28
N VAL A 22 34.97 29.11 -6.70
CA VAL A 22 34.20 27.89 -6.99
C VAL A 22 34.80 27.14 -8.18
N GLU A 23 35.16 27.83 -9.27
CA GLU A 23 35.82 27.19 -10.43
C GLU A 23 37.13 26.51 -10.01
N GLN A 24 37.96 27.19 -9.21
CA GLN A 24 39.21 26.62 -8.71
C GLN A 24 38.98 25.44 -7.77
N THR A 25 37.95 25.50 -6.94
CA THR A 25 37.54 24.42 -6.02
C THR A 25 37.08 23.19 -6.81
N LEU A 26 36.22 23.38 -7.82
CA LEU A 26 35.77 22.33 -8.72
C LEU A 26 36.92 21.68 -9.49
N ARG A 27 37.85 22.46 -10.05
CA ARG A 27 39.04 21.94 -10.75
C ARG A 27 39.87 21.02 -9.84
N ARG A 28 40.16 21.48 -8.62
CA ARG A 28 40.93 20.70 -7.63
C ARG A 28 40.21 19.43 -7.18
N SER A 29 38.88 19.47 -7.06
CA SER A 29 38.08 18.28 -6.74
C SER A 29 38.03 17.29 -7.90
N MET A 30 37.92 17.75 -9.14
CA MET A 30 37.97 16.87 -10.31
C MET A 30 39.33 16.18 -10.46
N ASP A 31 40.44 16.87 -10.16
CA ASP A 31 41.77 16.26 -10.13
C ASP A 31 41.82 15.09 -9.13
N TYR A 32 41.24 15.27 -7.94
CA TYR A 32 41.07 14.17 -6.97
C TYR A 32 40.25 13.03 -7.57
N THR A 33 39.09 13.32 -8.17
CA THR A 33 38.23 12.30 -8.80
C THR A 33 38.97 11.44 -9.81
N TYR A 34 39.81 12.04 -10.66
CA TYR A 34 40.60 11.29 -11.67
C TYR A 34 41.77 10.51 -11.07
N ASN A 35 42.32 10.94 -9.94
CA ASN A 35 43.42 10.23 -9.28
C ASN A 35 42.96 8.98 -8.54
N VAL A 36 41.68 8.91 -8.14
CA VAL A 36 41.12 7.78 -7.37
C VAL A 36 40.26 6.83 -8.20
N VAL A 37 40.10 7.07 -9.51
CA VAL A 37 39.36 6.16 -10.40
C VAL A 37 40.16 4.87 -10.64
N HIS A 38 39.47 3.73 -10.61
CA HIS A 38 40.06 2.44 -10.98
C HIS A 38 40.35 2.38 -12.49
N SER A 39 41.25 1.47 -12.89
CA SER A 39 41.72 1.35 -14.28
C SER A 39 40.62 1.01 -15.30
N ASP A 40 39.56 0.34 -14.86
CA ASP A 40 38.37 -0.01 -15.65
C ASP A 40 37.29 1.09 -15.62
N GLY A 41 37.55 2.22 -14.95
CA GLY A 41 36.73 3.44 -15.03
C GLY A 41 35.70 3.63 -13.93
N HIS A 42 35.73 2.83 -12.87
CA HIS A 42 34.78 2.92 -11.76
C HIS A 42 35.42 3.49 -10.49
N TRP A 43 34.59 3.82 -9.51
CA TRP A 43 34.98 4.24 -8.17
C TRP A 43 34.36 3.29 -7.14
N CYS A 44 35.10 2.99 -6.08
CA CYS A 44 34.59 2.26 -4.93
C CYS A 44 35.28 2.80 -3.69
N GLY A 45 34.55 3.57 -2.88
CA GLY A 45 35.02 4.01 -1.58
C GLY A 45 34.93 2.88 -0.55
N GLU A 46 35.59 3.06 0.59
CA GLU A 46 35.30 2.20 1.73
C GLU A 46 33.90 2.50 2.27
N MET A 47 33.11 1.44 2.49
CA MET A 47 31.83 1.50 3.18
C MET A 47 32.00 1.04 4.62
N ARG A 48 31.92 1.98 5.56
CA ARG A 48 32.17 1.73 7.00
C ARG A 48 30.86 1.51 7.75
N SER A 49 30.93 0.75 8.85
CA SER A 49 29.83 0.63 9.82
C SER A 49 30.38 0.61 11.25
N ASN A 50 30.11 -0.44 12.03
CA ASN A 50 30.58 -0.57 13.40
C ASN A 50 31.45 -1.83 13.57
N ALA A 51 31.93 -2.02 14.80
CA ALA A 51 32.86 -3.11 15.12
C ALA A 51 32.24 -4.52 14.98
N THR A 52 30.91 -4.68 14.94
CA THR A 52 30.29 -6.02 14.98
C THR A 52 30.59 -6.82 13.72
N ILE A 53 30.59 -6.22 12.54
CA ILE A 53 30.87 -6.94 11.28
C ILE A 53 32.20 -7.69 11.34
N THR A 54 33.25 -7.01 11.83
CA THR A 54 34.57 -7.63 11.96
C THR A 54 34.63 -8.61 13.14
N ALA A 55 33.96 -8.32 14.26
CA ALA A 55 33.86 -9.23 15.39
C ALA A 55 33.16 -10.55 15.02
N GLU A 56 32.02 -10.47 14.34
CA GLU A 56 31.23 -11.59 13.83
C GLU A 56 32.03 -12.41 12.81
N TYR A 57 32.87 -11.77 11.99
CA TYR A 57 33.77 -12.50 11.10
C TYR A 57 34.84 -13.31 11.86
N ILE A 58 35.40 -12.73 12.94
CA ILE A 58 36.32 -13.45 13.85
C ILE A 58 35.59 -14.63 14.51
N PHE A 59 34.32 -14.46 14.88
CA PHE A 59 33.50 -15.56 15.41
C PHE A 59 33.35 -16.69 14.39
N LEU A 60 33.01 -16.38 13.14
CA LEU A 60 32.94 -17.37 12.06
C LEU A 60 34.26 -18.13 11.91
N ARG A 61 35.38 -17.42 11.82
CA ARG A 61 36.71 -18.06 11.69
C ARG A 61 37.03 -18.96 12.88
N GLN A 62 36.75 -18.51 14.10
CA GLN A 62 36.93 -19.30 15.32
C GLN A 62 36.05 -20.56 15.31
N ALA A 63 34.77 -20.44 14.97
CA ALA A 63 33.84 -21.57 14.95
C ALA A 63 34.22 -22.63 13.91
N LEU A 64 34.73 -22.19 12.75
CA LEU A 64 35.13 -23.06 11.65
C LEU A 64 36.59 -23.54 11.74
N GLY A 65 37.36 -23.09 12.74
CA GLY A 65 38.78 -23.43 12.89
C GLY A 65 39.67 -22.85 11.80
N LEU A 66 39.27 -21.74 11.18
CA LEU A 66 40.07 -21.02 10.18
C LEU A 66 41.21 -20.25 10.87
N ASP A 67 42.34 -20.09 10.18
CA ASP A 67 43.51 -19.44 10.77
C ASP A 67 43.23 -17.96 11.07
N LEU A 68 43.36 -17.59 12.34
CA LEU A 68 43.26 -16.21 12.84
C LEU A 68 44.63 -15.58 13.10
N LYS A 69 45.73 -16.34 13.01
CA LYS A 69 47.07 -15.86 13.39
C LYS A 69 47.63 -14.86 12.40
N ALA A 70 47.40 -15.08 11.10
CA ALA A 70 47.93 -14.20 10.05
C ALA A 70 47.44 -12.76 10.20
N ASP A 71 46.13 -12.58 10.37
CA ASP A 71 45.48 -11.27 10.38
C ASP A 71 45.08 -10.78 11.78
N GLY A 72 45.25 -11.60 12.82
CA GLY A 72 44.74 -11.32 14.16
C GLY A 72 45.26 -10.02 14.77
N ALA A 73 46.53 -9.68 14.53
CA ALA A 73 47.09 -8.41 14.97
C ALA A 73 46.48 -7.20 14.23
N ALA A 74 46.13 -7.36 12.95
CA ALA A 74 45.52 -6.31 12.14
C ALA A 74 44.05 -6.10 12.54
N TYR A 75 43.29 -7.18 12.76
CA TYR A 75 41.93 -7.11 13.31
C TYR A 75 41.89 -6.48 14.71
N GLY A 76 42.81 -6.89 15.59
CA GLY A 76 42.90 -6.33 16.94
C GLY A 76 43.20 -4.83 16.95
N ARG A 77 44.06 -4.36 16.03
CA ARG A 77 44.36 -2.93 15.88
C ARG A 77 43.14 -2.13 15.47
N TYR A 78 42.38 -2.61 14.49
CA TYR A 78 41.14 -1.96 14.05
C TYR A 78 40.11 -1.91 15.18
N LEU A 79 39.82 -3.04 15.83
CA LEU A 79 38.85 -3.07 16.92
C LEU A 79 39.23 -2.07 18.03
N LEU A 80 40.51 -2.01 18.43
CA LEU A 80 40.97 -1.04 19.42
C LEU A 80 40.93 0.41 18.91
N SER A 81 41.09 0.68 17.61
CA SER A 81 40.99 2.04 17.07
C SER A 81 39.58 2.60 17.13
N GLN A 82 38.55 1.73 17.11
CA GLN A 82 37.14 2.11 17.20
C GLN A 82 36.63 2.28 18.64
N GLN A 83 37.47 2.06 19.65
CA GLN A 83 37.04 2.14 21.05
C GLN A 83 36.82 3.60 21.48
N ASN A 84 35.66 3.88 22.08
CA ASN A 84 35.34 5.17 22.69
C ASN A 84 36.21 5.42 23.94
N CYS A 85 36.31 6.68 24.35
CA CYS A 85 37.11 7.08 25.51
C CYS A 85 36.64 6.50 26.86
N ASP A 86 35.37 6.07 26.95
CA ASP A 86 34.80 5.37 28.11
C ASP A 86 35.00 3.84 28.07
N GLY A 87 35.69 3.34 27.04
CA GLY A 87 35.95 1.93 26.78
C GLY A 87 34.86 1.20 26.01
N SER A 88 33.76 1.85 25.65
CA SER A 88 32.68 1.25 24.88
C SER A 88 32.95 1.22 23.37
N TRP A 89 32.13 0.50 22.62
CA TRP A 89 31.98 0.66 21.18
C TRP A 89 30.55 1.08 20.85
N GLY A 90 30.39 2.09 20.00
CA GLY A 90 29.10 2.60 19.55
C GLY A 90 28.68 2.05 18.17
N LEU A 91 27.48 2.43 17.74
CA LEU A 91 26.94 2.07 16.42
C LEU A 91 27.56 2.84 15.25
N ALA A 92 28.29 3.93 15.55
CA ALA A 92 29.03 4.78 14.63
C ALA A 92 30.12 5.54 15.40
N PRO A 93 31.10 6.15 14.71
CA PRO A 93 32.06 7.05 15.33
C PRO A 93 31.36 8.18 16.10
N GLU A 94 31.91 8.53 17.27
CA GLU A 94 31.37 9.58 18.16
C GLU A 94 29.92 9.33 18.65
N PHE A 95 29.35 8.14 18.43
CA PHE A 95 28.03 7.75 18.92
C PHE A 95 28.12 7.11 20.32
N PRO A 96 27.11 7.26 21.19
CA PRO A 96 27.10 6.60 22.49
C PRO A 96 27.35 5.10 22.41
N GLY A 97 28.05 4.56 23.42
CA GLY A 97 28.35 3.14 23.52
C GLY A 97 27.08 2.26 23.48
N ASP A 98 27.18 1.13 22.80
CA ASP A 98 26.14 0.11 22.74
C ASP A 98 26.60 -1.18 23.42
N VAL A 99 25.73 -1.78 24.24
CA VAL A 99 26.06 -2.97 25.03
C VAL A 99 26.33 -4.18 24.16
N SER A 100 25.61 -4.33 23.05
CA SER A 100 25.76 -5.46 22.13
C SER A 100 27.09 -5.34 21.38
N THR A 101 27.34 -4.19 20.77
CA THR A 101 28.55 -3.87 20.02
C THR A 101 29.80 -3.99 20.90
N THR A 102 29.76 -3.46 22.12
CA THR A 102 30.87 -3.56 23.08
C THR A 102 31.13 -5.01 23.48
N THR A 103 30.07 -5.80 23.72
CA THR A 103 30.20 -7.21 24.11
C THR A 103 30.83 -8.03 22.98
N GLU A 104 30.42 -7.79 21.74
CA GLU A 104 30.97 -8.50 20.57
C GLU A 104 32.43 -8.12 20.31
N ALA A 105 32.77 -6.83 20.35
CA ALA A 105 34.15 -6.36 20.20
C ALA A 105 35.07 -6.93 21.31
N TYR A 106 34.59 -6.94 22.57
CA TYR A 106 35.30 -7.54 23.70
C TYR A 106 35.58 -9.03 23.48
N LEU A 107 34.58 -9.80 23.06
CA LEU A 107 34.74 -11.22 22.78
C LEU A 107 35.75 -11.45 21.66
N ALA A 108 35.68 -10.68 20.57
CA ALA A 108 36.60 -10.79 19.45
C ALA A 108 38.05 -10.50 19.87
N LEU A 109 38.29 -9.42 20.62
CA LEU A 109 39.62 -9.11 21.17
C LEU A 109 40.15 -10.22 22.08
N LYS A 110 39.28 -10.81 22.91
CA LYS A 110 39.63 -11.94 23.78
C LYS A 110 39.99 -13.20 22.98
N ILE A 111 39.24 -13.51 21.92
CA ILE A 111 39.55 -14.61 20.97
C ILE A 111 40.91 -14.39 20.31
N LEU A 112 41.24 -13.15 19.95
CA LEU A 112 42.54 -12.77 19.37
C LEU A 112 43.70 -12.77 20.38
N GLY A 113 43.43 -13.05 21.66
CA GLY A 113 44.45 -13.16 22.71
C GLY A 113 44.81 -11.86 23.43
N VAL A 114 44.00 -10.80 23.29
CA VAL A 114 44.18 -9.56 24.07
C VAL A 114 43.84 -9.82 25.53
N SER A 115 44.78 -9.51 26.43
CA SER A 115 44.58 -9.75 27.87
C SER A 115 43.44 -8.89 28.43
N VAL A 116 42.59 -9.53 29.24
CA VAL A 116 41.50 -8.86 29.97
C VAL A 116 42.00 -7.81 30.96
N ASP A 117 43.28 -7.88 31.37
CA ASP A 117 43.90 -6.92 32.29
C ASP A 117 44.38 -5.63 31.62
N THR A 118 44.30 -5.55 30.29
CA THR A 118 44.63 -4.30 29.58
C THR A 118 43.64 -3.19 29.95
N PRO A 119 44.06 -1.90 29.99
CA PRO A 119 43.17 -0.79 30.31
C PRO A 119 41.92 -0.74 29.42
N ALA A 120 42.10 -0.96 28.11
CA ALA A 120 41.03 -1.04 27.12
C ALA A 120 39.95 -2.07 27.50
N MET A 121 40.37 -3.30 27.84
CA MET A 121 39.45 -4.38 28.21
C MET A 121 38.77 -4.11 29.57
N GLN A 122 39.48 -3.55 30.55
CA GLN A 122 38.89 -3.21 31.86
C GLN A 122 37.81 -2.13 31.76
N GLN A 123 38.02 -1.11 30.92
CA GLN A 123 37.02 -0.06 30.68
C GLN A 123 35.80 -0.62 29.94
N ALA A 124 36.01 -1.43 28.90
CA ALA A 124 34.94 -2.12 28.18
C ALA A 124 34.08 -2.99 29.11
N LYS A 125 34.73 -3.77 29.98
CA LYS A 125 34.07 -4.57 31.01
C LYS A 125 33.23 -3.70 31.96
N ALA A 126 33.80 -2.60 32.45
CA ALA A 126 33.10 -1.68 33.33
C ALA A 126 31.86 -1.09 32.64
N PHE A 127 31.97 -0.69 31.38
CA PHE A 127 30.86 -0.20 30.57
C PHE A 127 29.76 -1.27 30.44
N VAL A 128 30.08 -2.49 30.00
CA VAL A 128 29.11 -3.57 29.82
C VAL A 128 28.37 -3.87 31.13
N LEU A 129 29.11 -3.98 32.24
CA LEU A 129 28.49 -4.19 33.55
C LEU A 129 27.57 -3.02 33.94
N ASN A 130 27.95 -1.78 33.68
CA ASN A 130 27.11 -0.61 33.95
C ASN A 130 25.84 -0.57 33.08
N ALA A 131 25.93 -0.98 31.81
CA ALA A 131 24.81 -1.08 30.87
C ALA A 131 23.82 -2.23 31.15
N GLY A 132 24.09 -3.06 32.16
CA GLY A 132 23.21 -4.17 32.57
C GLY A 132 23.79 -5.56 32.35
N GLY A 133 25.02 -5.64 31.83
CA GLY A 133 25.72 -6.88 31.50
C GLY A 133 25.22 -7.53 30.22
N VAL A 134 25.80 -8.68 29.90
CA VAL A 134 25.48 -9.48 28.70
C VAL A 134 23.98 -9.82 28.60
N ALA A 135 23.25 -9.86 29.72
CA ALA A 135 21.80 -10.09 29.75
C ALA A 135 20.97 -9.06 28.95
N LYS A 136 21.52 -7.89 28.62
CA LYS A 136 20.85 -6.78 27.91
C LYS A 136 21.19 -6.68 26.42
N VAL A 137 21.98 -7.61 25.87
CA VAL A 137 22.32 -7.61 24.44
C VAL A 137 21.12 -8.00 23.56
N ARG A 138 21.13 -7.51 22.31
CA ARG A 138 20.13 -7.78 21.26
C ARG A 138 20.06 -9.26 20.86
N VAL A 139 18.97 -9.68 20.23
CA VAL A 139 18.70 -11.07 19.83
C VAL A 139 19.79 -11.62 18.90
N PHE A 140 20.27 -10.84 17.92
CA PHE A 140 21.38 -11.26 17.05
C PHE A 140 22.64 -11.61 17.84
N THR A 141 23.05 -10.76 18.78
CA THR A 141 24.20 -11.00 19.65
C THR A 141 23.97 -12.25 20.51
N ARG A 142 22.75 -12.46 21.03
CA ARG A 142 22.42 -13.70 21.77
C ARG A 142 22.63 -14.94 20.92
N ILE A 143 22.27 -14.90 19.63
CA ILE A 143 22.49 -16.02 18.69
C ILE A 143 23.98 -16.32 18.57
N PHE A 144 24.82 -15.32 18.29
CA PHE A 144 26.27 -15.54 18.18
C PHE A 144 26.88 -16.02 19.50
N LEU A 145 26.53 -15.43 20.64
CA LEU A 145 27.00 -15.89 21.94
C LEU A 145 26.53 -17.33 22.27
N ALA A 146 25.31 -17.70 21.86
CA ALA A 146 24.80 -19.06 22.02
C ALA A 146 25.56 -20.09 21.17
N THR A 147 26.06 -19.69 19.99
CA THR A 147 26.94 -20.56 19.19
C THR A 147 28.26 -20.93 19.87
N PHE A 148 28.65 -20.26 20.97
CA PHE A 148 29.82 -20.62 21.77
C PHE A 148 29.48 -21.05 23.21
N GLY A 149 28.20 -21.29 23.50
CA GLY A 149 27.75 -21.69 24.85
C GLY A 149 27.83 -20.58 25.90
N LEU A 150 28.04 -19.33 25.48
CA LEU A 150 28.11 -18.14 26.36
C LEU A 150 26.73 -17.60 26.71
N PHE A 151 25.71 -17.99 25.95
CA PHE A 151 24.30 -17.64 26.16
C PHE A 151 23.42 -18.90 25.91
N PRO A 152 22.38 -19.16 26.71
CA PRO A 152 21.53 -20.32 26.50
C PRO A 152 20.59 -20.16 25.29
N TRP A 153 20.52 -21.15 24.40
CA TRP A 153 19.59 -21.18 23.26
C TRP A 153 18.11 -21.04 23.63
N LYS A 154 17.72 -21.45 24.85
CA LYS A 154 16.36 -21.25 25.40
C LYS A 154 15.99 -19.79 25.68
N ALA A 155 16.96 -18.87 25.68
CA ALA A 155 16.77 -17.44 25.88
C ALA A 155 16.76 -16.65 24.57
N ILE A 156 16.47 -17.33 23.46
CA ILE A 156 16.35 -16.80 22.09
C ILE A 156 14.94 -17.13 21.57
N PRO A 157 14.25 -16.19 20.90
CA PRO A 157 12.96 -16.44 20.24
C PRO A 157 12.96 -17.65 19.30
N GLN A 158 11.81 -18.31 19.13
CA GLN A 158 11.67 -19.41 18.19
C GLN A 158 11.65 -18.90 16.73
N LEU A 159 12.57 -19.46 15.92
CA LEU A 159 12.61 -19.32 14.47
C LEU A 159 12.53 -20.71 13.82
N PRO A 160 11.32 -21.26 13.62
CA PRO A 160 11.15 -22.60 13.05
C PRO A 160 11.44 -22.61 11.54
N VAL A 161 12.15 -23.63 11.05
CA VAL A 161 12.46 -23.79 9.62
C VAL A 161 11.21 -23.89 8.75
N GLU A 162 10.09 -24.36 9.31
CA GLU A 162 8.80 -24.47 8.63
C GLU A 162 8.28 -23.13 8.09
N LEU A 163 8.82 -22.00 8.57
CA LEU A 163 8.54 -20.66 8.04
C LEU A 163 8.80 -20.56 6.52
N ILE A 164 9.78 -21.32 5.99
CA ILE A 164 10.11 -21.36 4.56
C ILE A 164 8.97 -21.94 3.70
N LEU A 165 8.06 -22.70 4.30
CA LEU A 165 6.96 -23.36 3.60
C LEU A 165 5.72 -22.48 3.45
N LEU A 166 5.68 -21.31 4.12
CA LEU A 166 4.54 -20.42 4.03
C LEU A 166 4.51 -19.74 2.66
N PRO A 167 3.39 -19.83 1.91
CA PRO A 167 3.31 -19.26 0.57
C PRO A 167 3.38 -17.73 0.61
N ALA A 168 3.79 -17.10 -0.50
CA ALA A 168 3.91 -15.64 -0.62
C ALA A 168 2.59 -14.87 -0.37
N THR A 169 1.45 -15.56 -0.44
CA THR A 169 0.12 -15.02 -0.10
C THR A 169 -0.14 -14.97 1.41
N CYS A 170 0.59 -15.72 2.24
CA CYS A 170 0.42 -15.71 3.70
C CYS A 170 0.86 -14.36 4.29
N PRO A 171 0.16 -13.77 5.27
CA PRO A 171 0.56 -12.49 5.87
C PRO A 171 1.92 -12.54 6.59
N ILE A 172 2.34 -13.74 7.02
CA ILE A 172 3.68 -14.01 7.56
C ILE A 172 4.32 -15.02 6.63
N ASN A 173 5.31 -14.61 5.86
CA ASN A 173 6.16 -15.48 5.04
C ASN A 173 7.47 -14.75 4.75
N ILE A 174 8.48 -15.48 4.27
CA ILE A 174 9.82 -14.92 4.06
C ILE A 174 9.86 -13.77 3.03
N TYR A 175 8.94 -13.75 2.06
CA TYR A 175 8.84 -12.71 1.03
C TYR A 175 8.15 -11.43 1.52
N LYS A 176 7.53 -11.44 2.71
CA LYS A 176 7.09 -10.23 3.40
C LYS A 176 8.15 -9.61 4.32
N PHE A 177 9.30 -10.25 4.45
CA PHE A 177 10.49 -9.61 5.00
C PHE A 177 11.25 -8.90 3.89
N ALA A 178 11.86 -7.77 4.19
CA ALA A 178 12.77 -7.05 3.30
C ALA A 178 13.89 -7.96 2.79
N SER A 179 14.45 -7.66 1.63
CA SER A 179 15.53 -8.44 0.99
C SER A 179 16.65 -8.82 1.97
N TRP A 180 17.19 -7.83 2.70
CA TRP A 180 18.26 -8.01 3.68
C TRP A 180 17.86 -8.95 4.83
N ALA A 181 16.63 -8.81 5.33
CA ALA A 181 16.11 -9.62 6.42
C ALA A 181 15.82 -11.04 5.95
N ARG A 182 15.24 -11.21 4.76
CA ARG A 182 14.94 -12.50 4.14
C ARG A 182 16.20 -13.32 3.89
N GLY A 183 17.20 -12.71 3.25
CA GLY A 183 18.50 -13.34 2.98
C GLY A 183 19.20 -13.78 4.27
N THR A 184 19.03 -13.03 5.36
CA THR A 184 19.62 -13.36 6.67
C THR A 184 18.80 -14.42 7.42
N ILE A 185 17.47 -14.33 7.40
CA ILE A 185 16.58 -15.23 8.15
C ILE A 185 16.63 -16.64 7.59
N ALA A 186 16.62 -16.82 6.26
CA ALA A 186 16.60 -18.16 5.65
C ALA A 186 17.71 -19.10 6.18
N PRO A 187 19.00 -18.71 6.23
CA PRO A 187 20.04 -19.50 6.87
C PRO A 187 19.95 -19.51 8.40
N LEU A 188 19.49 -18.43 9.05
CA LEU A 188 19.26 -18.43 10.50
C LEU A 188 18.22 -19.48 10.93
N LEU A 189 17.22 -19.79 10.11
CA LEU A 189 16.28 -20.87 10.39
C LEU A 189 17.02 -22.21 10.59
N ILE A 190 18.05 -22.48 9.77
CA ILE A 190 18.90 -23.68 9.89
C ILE A 190 19.76 -23.60 11.15
N ILE A 191 20.39 -22.46 11.43
CA ILE A 191 21.21 -22.27 12.62
C ILE A 191 20.39 -22.48 13.90
N CYS A 192 19.20 -21.88 13.99
CA CYS A 192 18.26 -22.04 15.11
C CYS A 192 17.67 -23.45 15.19
N HIS A 193 17.63 -24.20 14.09
CA HIS A 193 17.26 -25.62 14.11
C HIS A 193 18.32 -26.45 14.82
N HIS A 194 19.58 -26.30 14.43
CA HIS A 194 20.71 -27.10 14.94
C HIS A 194 21.20 -26.69 16.32
N GLN A 195 21.07 -25.40 16.67
CA GLN A 195 21.53 -24.84 17.94
C GLN A 195 23.00 -25.22 18.26
N PRO A 196 23.95 -24.97 17.35
CA PRO A 196 25.31 -25.46 17.51
C PRO A 196 26.03 -24.79 18.69
N VAL A 197 27.08 -25.45 19.16
CA VAL A 197 27.98 -24.94 20.21
C VAL A 197 29.42 -25.30 19.86
N TYR A 198 30.20 -24.29 19.47
CA TYR A 198 31.60 -24.38 19.07
C TYR A 198 32.55 -24.06 20.23
N ALA A 199 33.78 -24.56 20.15
CA ALA A 199 34.79 -24.31 21.17
C ALA A 199 35.43 -22.93 21.01
N LEU A 200 35.67 -22.26 22.14
CA LEU A 200 36.51 -21.06 22.22
C LEU A 200 37.98 -21.44 22.52
N PRO A 201 38.92 -20.48 22.54
CA PRO A 201 40.33 -20.77 22.82
C PRO A 201 40.62 -21.47 24.17
N ASN A 202 39.69 -21.41 25.14
CA ASN A 202 39.78 -22.17 26.39
C ASN A 202 39.43 -23.67 26.22
N GLY A 203 39.03 -24.12 25.03
CA GLY A 203 38.68 -25.51 24.72
C GLY A 203 37.30 -25.95 25.21
N ILE A 204 36.53 -25.06 25.83
CA ILE A 204 35.20 -25.36 26.38
C ILE A 204 34.14 -25.09 25.30
N THR A 205 33.12 -25.96 25.21
CA THR A 205 31.98 -25.82 24.29
C THR A 205 30.72 -25.38 25.05
N ALA A 206 30.10 -26.28 25.83
CA ALA A 206 28.86 -26.01 26.55
C ALA A 206 29.08 -25.29 27.89
N GLU A 207 28.13 -24.43 28.27
CA GLU A 207 28.14 -23.67 29.53
C GLU A 207 29.44 -22.89 29.76
N ASN A 208 29.98 -22.32 28.67
CA ASN A 208 31.29 -21.71 28.66
C ASN A 208 31.35 -20.45 29.54
N ASP A 209 32.43 -20.31 30.30
CA ASP A 209 32.72 -19.22 31.24
C ASP A 209 33.54 -18.08 30.63
N TYR A 210 33.86 -18.16 29.33
CA TYR A 210 34.75 -17.22 28.63
C TYR A 210 34.28 -15.77 28.59
N LEU A 211 33.07 -15.44 29.06
CA LEU A 211 32.58 -14.06 29.23
C LEU A 211 31.92 -13.82 30.60
N ASP A 212 32.14 -14.70 31.58
CA ASP A 212 31.49 -14.60 32.90
C ASP A 212 31.77 -13.27 33.60
N GLU A 213 32.92 -12.65 33.34
CA GLU A 213 33.29 -11.34 33.85
C GLU A 213 32.41 -10.18 33.37
N LEU A 214 31.65 -10.38 32.27
CA LEU A 214 30.70 -9.40 31.73
C LEU A 214 29.26 -9.62 32.22
N TRP A 215 29.01 -10.70 32.94
CA TRP A 215 27.70 -10.99 33.54
C TRP A 215 27.59 -10.38 34.94
N ARG A 216 26.46 -9.72 35.24
CA ARG A 216 26.13 -9.34 36.62
C ARG A 216 25.78 -10.54 37.50
N ALA A 217 25.23 -11.60 36.90
CA ALA A 217 24.82 -12.83 37.56
C ALA A 217 25.20 -14.05 36.69
N PRO A 218 26.49 -14.43 36.62
CA PRO A 218 26.97 -15.51 35.74
C PRO A 218 26.33 -16.87 36.04
N ALA A 219 25.85 -17.10 37.27
CA ALA A 219 25.13 -18.32 37.64
C ALA A 219 23.69 -18.40 37.07
N SER A 220 23.14 -17.33 36.51
CA SER A 220 21.76 -17.27 36.00
C SER A 220 21.68 -16.58 34.63
N LYS A 221 22.15 -17.28 33.59
CA LYS A 221 22.20 -16.78 32.21
C LYS A 221 20.87 -16.86 31.44
N ASN A 222 19.84 -17.51 32.00
CA ASN A 222 18.54 -17.66 31.34
C ASN A 222 17.64 -16.44 31.59
N VAL A 223 17.70 -15.45 30.71
CA VAL A 223 17.00 -14.17 30.86
C VAL A 223 15.95 -13.95 29.76
N PRO A 224 14.87 -13.19 30.02
CA PRO A 224 13.90 -12.83 28.99
C PRO A 224 14.53 -12.08 27.80
N TYR A 225 13.97 -12.26 26.60
CA TYR A 225 14.37 -11.53 25.37
C TYR A 225 13.40 -10.41 24.99
N GLY A 226 12.24 -10.32 25.63
CA GLY A 226 11.26 -9.28 25.36
C GLY A 226 10.43 -8.92 26.59
N PRO A 227 9.53 -7.92 26.45
CA PRO A 227 8.63 -7.52 27.52
C PRO A 227 7.73 -8.67 27.99
N SER A 228 7.25 -8.58 29.23
CA SER A 228 6.31 -9.55 29.76
C SER A 228 4.92 -9.42 29.09
N LEU A 229 4.12 -10.49 29.12
CA LEU A 229 2.75 -10.45 28.57
C LEU A 229 1.88 -9.38 29.27
N TRP A 230 2.13 -9.13 30.55
CA TRP A 230 1.40 -8.11 31.31
C TRP A 230 1.82 -6.68 30.92
N GLU A 231 3.11 -6.45 30.65
CA GLU A 231 3.61 -5.16 30.13
C GLU A 231 3.04 -4.87 28.74
N LEU A 232 3.02 -5.85 27.83
CA LEU A 232 2.44 -5.69 26.49
C LEU A 232 0.94 -5.39 26.58
N LEU A 233 0.23 -6.09 27.47
CA LEU A 233 -1.20 -5.85 27.72
C LEU A 233 -1.45 -4.46 28.31
N SER A 234 -0.63 -4.01 29.27
CA SER A 234 -0.80 -2.70 29.93
C SER A 234 -0.45 -1.53 29.00
N GLN A 235 0.44 -1.74 28.03
CA GLN A 235 0.76 -0.77 26.97
C GLN A 235 -0.24 -0.78 25.80
N GLY A 236 -1.17 -1.75 25.76
CA GLY A 236 -2.12 -1.91 24.66
C GLY A 236 -1.49 -2.45 23.35
N ASP A 237 -0.27 -3.02 23.40
CA ASP A 237 0.40 -3.62 22.24
C ASP A 237 -0.15 -5.03 21.97
N ILE A 238 -1.35 -5.09 21.39
CA ILE A 238 -2.06 -6.35 21.06
C ILE A 238 -1.26 -7.20 20.07
N THR A 239 -0.58 -6.57 19.12
CA THR A 239 0.21 -7.28 18.10
C THR A 239 1.43 -7.94 18.74
N GLY A 240 2.20 -7.20 19.54
CA GLY A 240 3.34 -7.74 20.30
C GLY A 240 2.90 -8.83 21.29
N LEU A 241 1.76 -8.65 21.96
CA LEU A 241 1.17 -9.66 22.84
C LEU A 241 0.87 -10.95 22.08
N THR A 242 0.25 -10.84 20.91
CA THR A 242 -0.12 -11.99 20.07
C THR A 242 1.12 -12.76 19.64
N PHE A 243 2.14 -12.08 19.09
CA PHE A 243 3.38 -12.76 18.70
C PHE A 243 4.12 -13.38 19.88
N SER A 244 4.12 -12.71 21.05
CA SER A 244 4.73 -13.27 22.27
C SER A 244 4.02 -14.53 22.76
N ILE A 245 2.69 -14.62 22.59
CA ILE A 245 1.93 -15.84 22.88
C ILE A 245 2.26 -16.92 21.86
N LEU A 246 2.28 -16.60 20.55
CA LEU A 246 2.63 -17.55 19.49
C LEU A 246 4.03 -18.14 19.71
N ASP A 247 5.00 -17.30 20.04
CA ASP A 247 6.38 -17.72 20.31
C ASP A 247 6.47 -18.66 21.53
N LYS A 248 5.72 -18.37 22.61
CA LYS A 248 5.59 -19.29 23.77
C LYS A 248 4.91 -20.61 23.41
N LEU A 249 3.87 -20.58 22.57
CA LEU A 249 3.21 -21.78 22.08
C LEU A 249 4.16 -22.61 21.21
N LEU A 250 4.91 -21.98 20.31
CA LEU A 250 5.95 -22.63 19.53
C LEU A 250 6.97 -23.27 20.45
N TYR A 251 7.46 -22.56 21.47
CA TYR A 251 8.38 -23.13 22.46
C TYR A 251 7.80 -24.37 23.17
N GLN A 252 6.54 -24.31 23.62
CA GLN A 252 5.83 -25.45 24.23
C GLN A 252 5.67 -26.63 23.27
N LEU A 253 5.52 -26.37 21.98
CA LEU A 253 5.48 -27.37 20.91
C LEU A 253 6.88 -27.81 20.43
N ASN A 254 7.93 -27.55 21.22
CA ASN A 254 9.32 -27.84 20.88
C ASN A 254 9.76 -27.20 19.55
N GLY A 255 9.21 -26.03 19.23
CA GLY A 255 9.39 -25.30 17.99
C GLY A 255 9.00 -26.08 16.74
N LEU A 256 8.02 -27.00 16.85
CA LEU A 256 7.59 -27.96 15.81
C LEU A 256 8.61 -29.08 15.48
N ARG A 257 9.71 -29.20 16.23
CA ARG A 257 10.72 -30.26 15.99
C ARG A 257 10.17 -31.68 16.13
N SER A 258 9.05 -31.84 16.84
CA SER A 258 8.34 -33.11 17.01
C SER A 258 7.70 -33.66 15.73
N PHE A 259 7.71 -32.91 14.61
CA PHE A 259 7.16 -33.33 13.30
C PHE A 259 8.30 -33.59 12.29
N PRO A 260 9.00 -34.74 12.35
CA PRO A 260 10.29 -34.94 11.67
C PRO A 260 10.23 -34.91 10.14
N LEU A 261 9.13 -35.38 9.53
CA LEU A 261 8.98 -35.36 8.07
C LEU A 261 8.81 -33.94 7.53
N LEU A 262 7.93 -33.15 8.16
CA LEU A 262 7.73 -31.74 7.83
C LEU A 262 9.02 -30.95 8.06
N ARG A 263 9.69 -31.19 9.19
CA ARG A 263 10.97 -30.58 9.55
C ARG A 263 12.05 -30.85 8.50
N SER A 264 12.20 -32.11 8.09
CA SER A 264 13.20 -32.51 7.09
C SER A 264 12.93 -31.88 5.74
N TYR A 265 11.66 -31.85 5.31
CA TYR A 265 11.26 -31.19 4.07
C TYR A 265 11.52 -29.68 4.12
N ALA A 266 11.15 -29.01 5.21
CA ALA A 266 11.41 -27.58 5.41
C ALA A 266 12.92 -27.26 5.35
N ARG A 267 13.77 -28.04 6.00
CA ARG A 267 15.24 -27.88 5.91
C ARG A 267 15.75 -27.97 4.48
N GLN A 268 15.27 -28.97 3.71
CA GLN A 268 15.64 -29.11 2.31
C GLN A 268 15.21 -27.90 1.48
N GLN A 269 14.02 -27.34 1.74
CA GLN A 269 13.57 -26.11 1.07
C GLN A 269 14.42 -24.89 1.46
N CYS A 270 14.81 -24.75 2.73
CA CYS A 270 15.76 -23.70 3.13
C CYS A 270 17.10 -23.84 2.38
N MET A 271 17.68 -25.05 2.34
CA MET A 271 18.96 -25.27 1.67
C MET A 271 18.88 -25.04 0.17
N LYS A 272 17.80 -25.47 -0.47
CA LYS A 272 17.52 -25.16 -1.87
C LYS A 272 17.45 -23.64 -2.09
N TRP A 273 16.69 -22.94 -1.25
CA TRP A 273 16.51 -21.49 -1.34
C TRP A 273 17.85 -20.74 -1.21
N ILE A 274 18.71 -21.15 -0.26
CA ILE A 274 20.04 -20.56 -0.03
C ILE A 274 20.97 -20.83 -1.22
N LEU A 275 21.04 -22.06 -1.72
CA LEU A 275 21.88 -22.43 -2.88
C LEU A 275 21.49 -21.69 -4.15
N GLU A 276 20.19 -21.56 -4.44
CA GLU A 276 19.69 -20.85 -5.63
C GLU A 276 20.02 -19.35 -5.62
N ARG A 277 20.33 -18.80 -4.44
CA ARG A 277 20.63 -17.37 -4.23
C ARG A 277 22.10 -17.05 -4.04
N GLN A 278 22.96 -18.06 -4.06
CA GLN A 278 24.39 -17.82 -4.12
C GLN A 278 24.76 -17.27 -5.50
N GLU A 279 25.47 -16.16 -5.51
CA GLU A 279 26.04 -15.60 -6.73
C GLU A 279 27.25 -16.43 -7.20
N PRO A 280 27.62 -16.38 -8.49
CA PRO A 280 28.80 -17.10 -8.99
C PRO A 280 30.10 -16.76 -8.25
N THR A 281 30.20 -15.55 -7.70
CA THR A 281 31.33 -15.06 -6.89
C THR A 281 31.29 -15.57 -5.45
N GLY A 282 30.18 -16.16 -5.01
CA GLY A 282 29.97 -16.71 -3.68
C GLY A 282 29.06 -15.86 -2.79
N ASP A 283 28.71 -14.65 -3.20
CA ASP A 283 27.95 -13.67 -2.44
C ASP A 283 26.48 -14.07 -2.25
N TRP A 284 25.87 -13.55 -1.19
CA TRP A 284 24.41 -13.53 -1.00
C TRP A 284 23.97 -12.11 -0.72
N ALA A 285 23.07 -11.60 -1.55
CA ALA A 285 22.47 -10.27 -1.41
C ALA A 285 23.46 -9.10 -1.29
N GLY A 286 24.74 -9.29 -1.62
CA GLY A 286 25.75 -8.23 -1.55
C GLY A 286 26.08 -7.71 -0.15
N ILE A 287 25.66 -8.40 0.92
CA ILE A 287 25.81 -7.91 2.30
C ILE A 287 26.33 -8.99 3.26
N PHE A 288 27.05 -8.58 4.31
CA PHE A 288 27.73 -9.49 5.23
C PHE A 288 26.81 -10.50 5.97
N PRO A 289 25.68 -10.10 6.60
CA PRO A 289 24.88 -11.03 7.42
C PRO A 289 24.38 -12.31 6.72
N PRO A 290 23.80 -12.27 5.50
CA PRO A 290 23.40 -13.47 4.77
C PRO A 290 24.58 -14.31 4.30
N MET A 291 25.71 -13.71 3.91
CA MET A 291 26.93 -14.46 3.56
C MET A 291 27.44 -15.24 4.77
N HIS A 292 27.61 -14.55 5.90
CA HIS A 292 28.03 -15.13 7.17
C HIS A 292 27.09 -16.28 7.61
N ALA A 293 25.78 -16.03 7.63
CA ALA A 293 24.81 -17.03 8.07
C ALA A 293 24.71 -18.23 7.11
N SER A 294 24.83 -18.02 5.80
CA SER A 294 24.78 -19.09 4.80
C SER A 294 25.97 -20.05 4.94
N VAL A 295 27.18 -19.54 5.17
CA VAL A 295 28.36 -20.37 5.45
C VAL A 295 28.12 -21.25 6.69
N TYR A 296 27.59 -20.69 7.78
CA TYR A 296 27.19 -21.48 8.95
C TYR A 296 26.16 -22.55 8.60
N ALA A 297 25.10 -22.20 7.86
CA ALA A 297 24.04 -23.13 7.50
C ALA A 297 24.57 -24.32 6.68
N PHE A 298 25.48 -24.09 5.73
CA PHE A 298 26.12 -25.19 4.98
C PHE A 298 26.91 -26.14 5.86
N MET A 299 27.75 -25.60 6.74
CA MET A 299 28.57 -26.41 7.65
C MET A 299 27.68 -27.29 8.57
N LEU A 300 26.57 -26.74 9.05
CA LEU A 300 25.59 -27.46 9.87
C LEU A 300 24.79 -28.51 9.10
N GLU A 301 24.66 -28.34 7.79
CA GLU A 301 23.99 -29.29 6.89
C GLU A 301 24.98 -30.28 6.25
N GLY A 302 26.21 -30.35 6.76
CA GLY A 302 27.19 -31.40 6.45
C GLY A 302 28.14 -31.10 5.29
N TYR A 303 28.15 -29.87 4.78
CA TYR A 303 29.14 -29.44 3.79
C TYR A 303 30.52 -29.30 4.44
N LYS A 304 31.57 -29.46 3.64
CA LYS A 304 32.97 -29.30 4.03
C LYS A 304 33.50 -27.94 3.61
N LEU A 305 34.58 -27.49 4.25
CA LEU A 305 35.24 -26.22 3.92
C LEU A 305 35.66 -26.10 2.45
N ASP A 306 36.08 -27.22 1.85
CA ASP A 306 36.51 -27.26 0.44
C ASP A 306 35.34 -27.34 -0.55
N ASP A 307 34.11 -27.61 -0.09
CA ASP A 307 32.96 -27.68 -0.97
C ASP A 307 32.69 -26.28 -1.58
N PRO A 308 32.41 -26.18 -2.90
CA PRO A 308 32.36 -24.89 -3.59
C PRO A 308 31.45 -23.84 -2.92
N PRO A 309 30.23 -24.15 -2.45
CA PRO A 309 29.37 -23.15 -1.82
C PRO A 309 29.99 -22.53 -0.56
N VAL A 310 30.70 -23.31 0.25
CA VAL A 310 31.34 -22.85 1.49
C VAL A 310 32.59 -22.04 1.18
N ARG A 311 33.49 -22.59 0.35
CA ARG A 311 34.74 -21.93 -0.03
C ARG A 311 34.49 -20.59 -0.73
N LEU A 312 33.52 -20.55 -1.66
CA LEU A 312 33.14 -19.31 -2.35
C LEU A 312 32.49 -18.32 -1.40
N GLY A 313 31.63 -18.78 -0.46
CA GLY A 313 31.03 -17.90 0.55
C GLY A 313 32.05 -17.23 1.46
N ILE A 314 33.08 -17.98 1.90
CA ILE A 314 34.19 -17.42 2.69
C ILE A 314 34.99 -16.41 1.85
N GLN A 315 35.26 -16.73 0.58
CA GLN A 315 35.95 -15.83 -0.33
C GLN A 315 35.17 -14.53 -0.56
N ALA A 316 33.84 -14.60 -0.70
CA ALA A 316 32.99 -13.43 -0.86
C ALA A 316 33.08 -12.48 0.35
N ILE A 317 33.09 -13.02 1.57
CA ILE A 317 33.31 -12.21 2.78
C ILE A 317 34.72 -11.58 2.79
N GLU A 318 35.75 -12.31 2.37
CA GLU A 318 37.12 -11.75 2.27
C GLU A 318 37.26 -10.69 1.18
N ASN A 319 36.43 -10.74 0.12
CA ASN A 319 36.39 -9.67 -0.88
C ASN A 319 35.89 -8.33 -0.29
N PHE A 320 35.23 -8.36 0.88
CA PHE A 320 34.77 -7.17 1.59
C PHE A 320 35.82 -6.68 2.60
N ALA A 321 36.97 -7.35 2.72
CA ALA A 321 38.03 -6.94 3.62
C ALA A 321 38.67 -5.61 3.16
N TRP A 322 38.91 -4.72 4.11
CA TRP A 322 39.65 -3.49 3.94
C TRP A 322 40.82 -3.47 4.91
N GLU A 323 41.99 -3.04 4.45
CA GLU A 323 43.20 -2.95 5.27
C GLU A 323 43.96 -1.66 5.01
N ASP A 324 44.27 -0.95 6.08
CA ASP A 324 45.08 0.27 6.07
C ASP A 324 45.91 0.39 7.37
N ALA A 325 46.38 1.60 7.67
CA ALA A 325 47.18 1.87 8.85
C ALA A 325 46.46 1.56 10.18
N GLU A 326 45.12 1.68 10.22
CA GLU A 326 44.31 1.41 11.41
C GLU A 326 44.10 -0.08 11.63
N GLY A 327 44.26 -0.91 10.60
CA GLY A 327 44.19 -2.37 10.69
C GLY A 327 43.30 -2.98 9.59
N LYS A 328 43.07 -4.30 9.70
CA LYS A 328 42.19 -5.05 8.80
C LYS A 328 40.78 -5.12 9.39
N ARG A 329 39.77 -5.01 8.54
CA ARG A 329 38.35 -5.05 8.89
C ARG A 329 37.52 -5.58 7.74
N VAL A 330 36.28 -5.96 8.01
CA VAL A 330 35.33 -6.42 7.00
C VAL A 330 34.22 -5.37 6.87
N GLN A 331 33.95 -4.95 5.63
CA GLN A 331 32.88 -4.02 5.30
C GLN A 331 31.51 -4.73 5.39
N PRO A 332 30.41 -4.03 5.71
CA PRO A 332 29.08 -4.62 5.74
C PRO A 332 28.52 -4.90 4.33
N CYS A 333 28.99 -4.15 3.35
CA CYS A 333 28.58 -4.09 1.95
C CYS A 333 29.69 -3.33 1.17
N VAL A 334 29.65 -3.32 -0.16
CA VAL A 334 30.55 -2.53 -1.02
C VAL A 334 29.72 -1.73 -2.01
N SER A 335 30.10 -0.47 -2.28
CA SER A 335 29.27 0.52 -3.00
C SER A 335 29.73 0.91 -4.41
N PRO A 336 30.31 0.03 -5.24
CA PRO A 336 30.97 0.45 -6.48
C PRO A 336 30.00 0.99 -7.53
N VAL A 337 28.78 0.44 -7.65
CA VAL A 337 27.80 0.93 -8.64
C VAL A 337 27.24 2.27 -8.20
N TRP A 338 26.90 2.39 -6.92
CA TRP A 338 26.43 3.63 -6.31
C TRP A 338 27.45 4.76 -6.41
N ASP A 339 28.69 4.52 -5.96
CA ASP A 339 29.77 5.51 -5.98
C ASP A 339 30.11 5.95 -7.40
N THR A 340 30.18 5.01 -8.35
CA THR A 340 30.48 5.33 -9.75
C THR A 340 29.36 6.16 -10.38
N THR A 341 28.12 5.85 -10.04
CA THR A 341 26.94 6.58 -10.53
C THR A 341 26.92 8.01 -10.01
N LEU A 342 27.08 8.19 -8.69
CA LEU A 342 27.07 9.53 -8.09
C LEU A 342 28.31 10.35 -8.49
N MET A 343 29.49 9.72 -8.61
CA MET A 343 30.67 10.41 -9.14
C MET A 343 30.45 10.86 -10.60
N SER A 344 29.79 10.03 -11.42
CA SER A 344 29.44 10.40 -12.80
C SER A 344 28.47 11.58 -12.86
N ILE A 345 27.44 11.61 -11.99
CA ILE A 345 26.53 12.75 -11.86
C ILE A 345 27.29 14.01 -11.44
N ALA A 346 28.21 13.90 -10.47
CA ALA A 346 29.01 15.03 -9.99
C ALA A 346 29.91 15.60 -11.10
N LEU A 347 30.57 14.75 -11.88
CA LEU A 347 31.38 15.18 -13.03
C LEU A 347 30.52 15.84 -14.13
N CYS A 348 29.30 15.36 -14.35
CA CYS A 348 28.37 16.00 -15.29
C CYS A 348 27.90 17.37 -14.78
N ASP A 349 27.49 17.46 -13.51
CA ASP A 349 27.04 18.71 -12.88
C ASP A 349 28.17 19.75 -12.78
N ALA A 350 29.43 19.31 -12.65
CA ALA A 350 30.61 20.17 -12.64
C ALA A 350 31.12 20.56 -14.05
N GLY A 351 30.51 20.05 -15.13
CA GLY A 351 30.96 20.34 -16.49
C GLY A 351 32.36 19.81 -16.79
N SER A 352 32.67 18.58 -16.36
CA SER A 352 33.99 17.96 -16.49
C SER A 352 34.59 18.08 -17.91
N PRO A 353 35.85 18.53 -18.04
CA PRO A 353 36.53 18.59 -19.33
C PRO A 353 37.04 17.21 -19.81
N ASN A 354 37.06 16.20 -18.93
CA ASN A 354 37.57 14.86 -19.24
C ASN A 354 36.43 13.90 -19.61
N GLN A 355 35.80 14.17 -20.76
CA GLN A 355 34.71 13.34 -21.27
C GLN A 355 35.06 11.85 -21.40
N PRO A 356 36.27 11.45 -21.85
CA PRO A 356 36.63 10.02 -21.91
C PRO A 356 36.60 9.29 -20.56
N ALA A 357 36.81 9.98 -19.44
CA ALA A 357 36.69 9.36 -18.12
C ALA A 357 35.21 9.11 -17.76
N VAL A 358 34.34 10.08 -18.04
CA VAL A 358 32.88 9.96 -17.84
C VAL A 358 32.29 8.88 -18.75
N ASP A 359 32.69 8.84 -20.03
CA ASP A 359 32.26 7.82 -20.99
C ASP A 359 32.55 6.40 -20.49
N ARG A 360 33.76 6.17 -19.97
CA ARG A 360 34.16 4.87 -19.42
C ARG A 360 33.34 4.48 -18.19
N ALA A 361 33.10 5.43 -17.29
CA ALA A 361 32.28 5.19 -16.10
C ALA A 361 30.83 4.83 -16.47
N ILE A 362 30.22 5.58 -17.40
CA ILE A 362 28.87 5.31 -17.89
C ILE A 362 28.78 3.95 -18.59
N GLN A 363 29.80 3.58 -19.38
CA GLN A 363 29.85 2.26 -19.99
C GLN A 363 29.98 1.15 -18.93
N TRP A 364 30.85 1.33 -17.94
CA TRP A 364 31.05 0.38 -16.85
C TRP A 364 29.76 0.14 -16.04
N ILE A 365 28.95 1.18 -15.84
CA ILE A 365 27.64 1.08 -15.20
C ILE A 365 26.67 0.28 -16.10
N ARG A 366 26.59 0.62 -17.40
CA ARG A 366 25.69 -0.06 -18.36
C ARG A 366 25.96 -1.56 -18.46
N ASP A 367 27.23 -1.96 -18.38
CA ASP A 367 27.66 -3.36 -18.45
C ASP A 367 27.17 -4.20 -17.25
N ARG A 368 26.63 -3.55 -16.20
CA ARG A 368 26.10 -4.20 -14.99
C ARG A 368 24.58 -4.23 -14.91
N GLN A 369 23.88 -3.81 -15.95
CA GLN A 369 22.42 -3.85 -15.95
C GLN A 369 21.90 -5.29 -15.89
N LEU A 370 20.97 -5.54 -14.97
CA LEU A 370 20.36 -6.84 -14.79
C LEU A 370 19.17 -7.00 -15.74
N LEU A 371 19.37 -7.78 -16.80
CA LEU A 371 18.37 -8.02 -17.86
C LEU A 371 17.83 -9.46 -17.87
N GLU A 372 18.32 -10.32 -16.99
CA GLU A 372 17.78 -11.67 -16.81
C GLU A 372 16.54 -11.61 -15.89
N PRO A 373 15.50 -12.43 -16.15
CA PRO A 373 14.32 -12.50 -15.29
C PRO A 373 14.65 -13.26 -14.01
N ARG A 374 15.55 -12.71 -13.20
CA ARG A 374 16.04 -13.25 -11.93
C ARG A 374 15.76 -12.23 -10.83
N GLY A 375 15.59 -12.72 -9.63
CA GLY A 375 15.37 -11.91 -8.45
C GLY A 375 14.05 -12.13 -7.75
N ASP A 376 14.09 -11.75 -6.48
CA ASP A 376 13.09 -12.09 -5.48
C ASP A 376 11.84 -11.19 -5.60
N TRP A 377 12.00 -9.97 -6.13
CA TRP A 377 10.92 -9.04 -6.48
C TRP A 377 9.89 -9.67 -7.44
N ARG A 378 10.30 -10.65 -8.24
CA ARG A 378 9.44 -11.40 -9.17
C ARG A 378 8.37 -12.23 -8.47
N VAL A 379 8.52 -12.50 -7.17
CA VAL A 379 7.48 -13.20 -6.40
C VAL A 379 6.16 -12.43 -6.42
N TYR A 380 6.22 -11.10 -6.35
CA TYR A 380 5.04 -10.24 -6.42
C TYR A 380 4.86 -9.56 -7.78
N ARG A 381 5.88 -9.57 -8.64
CA ARG A 381 5.83 -9.04 -10.02
C ARG A 381 6.39 -10.04 -11.04
N PRO A 382 5.77 -11.24 -11.21
CA PRO A 382 6.36 -12.33 -12.00
C PRO A 382 6.49 -12.03 -13.50
N GLN A 383 5.63 -11.13 -14.01
CA GLN A 383 5.56 -10.72 -15.42
C GLN A 383 6.29 -9.40 -15.72
N LEU A 384 6.84 -8.73 -14.69
CA LEU A 384 7.57 -7.49 -14.90
C LEU A 384 8.92 -7.81 -15.54
N ALA A 385 9.23 -7.10 -16.63
CA ALA A 385 10.51 -7.23 -17.32
C ALA A 385 11.66 -6.73 -16.42
N PRO A 386 12.79 -7.45 -16.37
CA PRO A 386 13.97 -7.00 -15.65
C PRO A 386 14.59 -5.77 -16.32
N GLY A 387 15.25 -4.93 -15.53
CA GLY A 387 15.96 -3.75 -16.02
C GLY A 387 16.68 -2.94 -14.95
N GLY A 388 16.69 -3.42 -13.70
CA GLY A 388 17.32 -2.74 -12.58
C GLY A 388 18.85 -2.90 -12.55
N PHE A 389 19.45 -2.21 -11.60
CA PHE A 389 20.86 -2.28 -11.25
C PHE A 389 20.95 -2.52 -9.74
N SER A 390 22.05 -3.12 -9.31
CA SER A 390 22.32 -3.34 -7.89
C SER A 390 23.37 -2.36 -7.39
N PHE A 391 23.45 -2.22 -6.08
CA PHE A 391 24.43 -1.38 -5.38
C PHE A 391 25.87 -1.93 -5.49
N GLU A 392 26.02 -3.25 -5.42
CA GLU A 392 27.31 -3.95 -5.39
C GLU A 392 27.84 -4.38 -6.77
N TYR A 393 29.02 -5.01 -6.81
CA TYR A 393 29.55 -5.66 -8.03
C TYR A 393 28.67 -6.80 -8.54
N THR A 394 28.16 -7.63 -7.63
CA THR A 394 27.41 -8.85 -7.96
C THR A 394 26.24 -9.03 -7.00
N ASN A 395 25.03 -8.81 -7.49
CA ASN A 395 23.80 -9.03 -6.72
C ASN A 395 22.59 -9.17 -7.65
N SER A 396 22.58 -10.24 -8.44
CA SER A 396 21.59 -10.46 -9.51
C SER A 396 20.16 -10.68 -8.99
N HIS A 397 20.01 -11.04 -7.71
CA HIS A 397 18.72 -11.32 -7.11
C HIS A 397 18.02 -10.10 -6.50
N TYR A 398 18.77 -9.04 -6.19
CA TYR A 398 18.28 -7.88 -5.46
C TYR A 398 18.76 -6.57 -6.12
N PRO A 399 18.27 -6.22 -7.33
CA PRO A 399 18.41 -4.86 -7.85
C PRO A 399 17.76 -3.83 -6.92
N ASP A 400 18.38 -2.66 -6.81
CA ASP A 400 17.93 -1.52 -6.02
C ASP A 400 17.24 -0.47 -6.91
N ILE A 401 16.09 0.01 -6.45
CA ILE A 401 15.26 0.98 -7.16
C ILE A 401 15.94 2.35 -7.23
N ASP A 402 16.66 2.73 -6.18
CA ASP A 402 17.28 4.04 -6.07
C ASP A 402 18.63 4.14 -6.81
N ASP A 403 19.43 3.08 -6.82
CA ASP A 403 20.56 2.88 -7.76
C ASP A 403 20.08 3.02 -9.20
N THR A 404 19.02 2.28 -9.55
CA THR A 404 18.45 2.29 -10.90
C THR A 404 18.00 3.70 -11.31
N ALA A 405 17.40 4.47 -10.39
CA ALA A 405 16.99 5.85 -10.64
C ALA A 405 18.20 6.81 -10.78
N ALA A 406 19.22 6.66 -9.93
CA ALA A 406 20.45 7.45 -10.03
C ALA A 406 21.19 7.16 -11.34
N ILE A 407 21.18 5.93 -11.82
CA ILE A 407 21.81 5.54 -13.09
C ILE A 407 21.08 6.16 -14.28
N ILE A 408 19.75 6.22 -14.25
CA ILE A 408 18.98 6.99 -15.25
C ILE A 408 19.44 8.45 -15.25
N LEU A 409 19.56 9.08 -14.07
CA LEU A 409 20.06 10.45 -13.95
C LEU A 409 21.46 10.61 -14.53
N ALA A 410 22.40 9.73 -14.17
CA ALA A 410 23.77 9.77 -14.66
C ALA A 410 23.83 9.66 -16.20
N GLN A 411 23.12 8.69 -16.78
CA GLN A 411 23.11 8.47 -18.22
C GLN A 411 22.48 9.64 -19.00
N VAL A 412 21.37 10.19 -18.51
CA VAL A 412 20.65 11.29 -19.18
C VAL A 412 21.36 12.64 -19.00
N LYS A 413 22.02 12.88 -17.86
CA LYS A 413 22.88 14.05 -17.65
C LYS A 413 24.11 14.01 -18.55
N HIS A 414 24.71 12.84 -18.71
CA HIS A 414 25.86 12.64 -19.58
C HIS A 414 25.51 12.86 -21.06
N ASP A 415 24.41 12.27 -21.54
CA ASP A 415 23.90 12.47 -22.91
C ASP A 415 22.37 12.37 -22.93
N ALA A 416 21.70 13.45 -23.35
CA ALA A 416 20.24 13.49 -23.46
C ALA A 416 19.67 12.40 -24.39
N ARG A 417 20.44 11.93 -25.39
CA ARG A 417 20.03 10.82 -26.27
C ARG A 417 19.88 9.51 -25.52
N SER A 418 20.50 9.36 -24.34
CA SER A 418 20.35 8.19 -23.47
C SER A 418 18.89 7.95 -23.06
N CYS A 419 18.01 8.95 -23.08
CA CYS A 419 16.57 8.76 -22.88
C CYS A 419 15.97 7.69 -23.80
N HIS A 420 16.52 7.53 -25.01
CA HIS A 420 16.08 6.54 -26.00
C HIS A 420 16.89 5.23 -25.96
N SER A 421 17.88 5.12 -25.07
CA SER A 421 18.66 3.90 -24.95
C SER A 421 17.82 2.76 -24.37
N THR A 422 18.11 1.53 -24.80
CA THR A 422 17.51 0.33 -24.22
C THR A 422 17.74 0.24 -22.72
N SER A 423 18.91 0.71 -22.26
CA SER A 423 19.27 0.72 -20.85
C SER A 423 18.32 1.58 -20.00
N VAL A 424 18.15 2.85 -20.37
CA VAL A 424 17.25 3.77 -19.64
C VAL A 424 15.79 3.34 -19.76
N ILE A 425 15.35 2.85 -20.93
CA ILE A 425 13.98 2.38 -21.12
C ILE A 425 13.69 1.14 -20.25
N ALA A 426 14.60 0.17 -20.20
CA ALA A 426 14.44 -1.02 -19.36
C ALA A 426 14.43 -0.66 -17.86
N ALA A 427 15.34 0.21 -17.43
CA ALA A 427 15.40 0.73 -16.07
C ALA A 427 14.11 1.46 -15.66
N ALA A 428 13.63 2.39 -16.49
CA ALA A 428 12.38 3.11 -16.22
C ALA A 428 11.16 2.18 -16.21
N THR A 429 11.12 1.19 -17.11
CA THR A 429 10.04 0.18 -17.14
C THR A 429 10.03 -0.66 -15.87
N TRP A 430 11.20 -1.10 -15.41
CA TRP A 430 11.34 -1.84 -14.17
C TRP A 430 10.91 -0.99 -12.96
N ILE A 431 11.40 0.24 -12.81
CA ILE A 431 10.99 1.17 -11.74
C ILE A 431 9.46 1.36 -11.72
N LEU A 432 8.82 1.54 -12.88
CA LEU A 432 7.36 1.72 -12.96
C LEU A 432 6.59 0.51 -12.42
N GLY A 433 7.05 -0.70 -12.73
CA GLY A 433 6.45 -1.94 -12.21
C GLY A 433 6.69 -2.18 -10.72
N MET A 434 7.69 -1.50 -10.15
CA MET A 434 8.09 -1.57 -8.76
C MET A 434 7.43 -0.50 -7.87
N GLN A 435 6.51 0.32 -8.38
CA GLN A 435 5.81 1.32 -7.56
C GLN A 435 4.82 0.66 -6.59
N ASN A 436 4.80 1.13 -5.35
CA ASN A 436 3.85 0.66 -4.34
C ASN A 436 2.45 1.28 -4.52
N PRO A 437 1.39 0.62 -4.01
CA PRO A 437 0.02 1.15 -4.08
C PRO A 437 -0.18 2.51 -3.40
N ASP A 438 0.68 2.88 -2.45
CA ASP A 438 0.68 4.19 -1.78
C ASP A 438 1.22 5.33 -2.67
N GLY A 439 1.83 5.00 -3.82
CA GLY A 439 2.41 5.94 -4.76
C GLY A 439 3.91 6.17 -4.57
N GLY A 440 4.51 5.67 -3.49
CA GLY A 440 5.96 5.74 -3.28
C GLY A 440 6.72 4.52 -3.80
N TRP A 441 8.02 4.51 -3.58
CA TRP A 441 8.90 3.36 -3.83
C TRP A 441 9.75 3.05 -2.60
N ALA A 442 9.94 1.75 -2.39
CA ALA A 442 10.88 1.20 -1.41
C ALA A 442 12.26 1.00 -2.08
N ALA A 443 13.20 0.32 -1.40
CA ALA A 443 14.53 0.06 -1.96
C ALA A 443 14.53 -1.12 -2.95
N PHE A 444 13.97 -2.27 -2.56
CA PHE A 444 14.10 -3.53 -3.32
C PHE A 444 12.78 -4.14 -3.75
N ASP A 445 11.75 -4.08 -2.91
CA ASP A 445 10.54 -4.89 -3.05
C ASP A 445 9.25 -4.04 -3.13
N VAL A 446 8.26 -4.58 -3.83
CA VAL A 446 6.88 -4.08 -3.77
C VAL A 446 6.12 -4.70 -2.60
N GLU A 447 5.23 -3.92 -1.98
CA GLU A 447 4.28 -4.34 -0.96
C GLU A 447 4.93 -5.05 0.25
N ASN A 448 6.14 -4.61 0.58
CA ASN A 448 6.93 -5.02 1.74
C ASN A 448 6.69 -4.05 2.93
N ASP A 449 5.42 -3.74 3.17
CA ASP A 449 4.95 -2.69 4.09
C ASP A 449 4.27 -3.25 5.35
N LYS A 450 4.49 -4.54 5.66
CA LYS A 450 3.79 -5.26 6.72
C LYS A 450 4.42 -5.00 8.10
N LEU A 451 4.43 -3.73 8.53
CA LEU A 451 5.08 -3.25 9.75
C LEU A 451 4.68 -3.99 11.04
N PHE A 452 3.55 -4.69 11.07
CA PHE A 452 3.22 -5.55 12.20
C PHE A 452 4.24 -6.68 12.40
N LEU A 453 4.98 -7.10 11.37
CA LEU A 453 6.04 -8.10 11.45
C LEU A 453 7.19 -7.66 12.35
N ASN A 454 7.42 -6.35 12.49
CA ASN A 454 8.42 -5.83 13.42
C ASN A 454 8.10 -6.16 14.89
N LYS A 455 6.86 -6.59 15.19
CA LYS A 455 6.45 -7.03 16.54
C LYS A 455 6.73 -8.51 16.82
N ILE A 456 7.30 -9.25 15.86
CA ILE A 456 7.81 -10.61 16.12
C ILE A 456 8.97 -10.50 17.12
N PRO A 457 9.04 -11.33 18.19
CA PRO A 457 10.09 -11.23 19.21
C PRO A 457 11.53 -11.28 18.69
N PHE A 458 11.76 -11.84 17.50
CA PHE A 458 13.05 -11.82 16.80
C PHE A 458 13.44 -10.42 16.29
N SER A 459 12.48 -9.57 15.96
CA SER A 459 12.67 -8.26 15.34
C SER A 459 12.89 -7.14 16.36
N ASP A 460 13.91 -7.26 17.20
CA ASP A 460 14.24 -6.23 18.19
C ASP A 460 14.93 -4.97 17.61
N MET A 461 15.09 -4.91 16.29
CA MET A 461 15.66 -3.79 15.53
C MET A 461 14.63 -3.08 14.62
N ASP A 462 13.35 -3.47 14.67
CA ASP A 462 12.26 -2.91 13.85
C ASP A 462 12.57 -2.80 12.33
N SER A 463 13.38 -3.71 11.79
CA SER A 463 13.97 -3.61 10.46
C SER A 463 13.57 -4.75 9.51
N LEU A 464 12.42 -5.41 9.74
CA LEU A 464 11.98 -6.52 8.88
C LEU A 464 11.26 -6.10 7.61
N CYS A 465 10.90 -4.82 7.44
CA CYS A 465 10.09 -4.34 6.31
C CYS A 465 10.84 -3.31 5.46
N ASP A 466 10.54 -3.30 4.17
CA ASP A 466 11.05 -2.36 3.17
C ASP A 466 9.90 -1.47 2.66
N THR A 467 9.59 -0.41 3.40
CA THR A 467 8.49 0.50 3.10
C THR A 467 8.90 1.56 2.08
N SER A 468 7.92 2.11 1.35
CA SER A 468 8.12 3.33 0.58
C SER A 468 8.76 4.44 1.42
N CYS A 469 9.71 5.20 0.84
CA CYS A 469 10.37 6.32 1.50
C CYS A 469 10.52 7.55 0.60
N ALA A 470 10.59 8.73 1.23
CA ALA A 470 10.55 10.03 0.56
C ALA A 470 11.83 10.34 -0.23
N ASP A 471 13.00 9.92 0.27
CA ASP A 471 14.30 10.07 -0.39
C ASP A 471 14.35 9.34 -1.73
N ILE A 472 13.98 8.05 -1.76
CA ILE A 472 13.92 7.25 -3.01
C ILE A 472 12.85 7.82 -3.96
N THR A 473 11.66 8.12 -3.44
CA THR A 473 10.57 8.66 -4.26
C THR A 473 10.93 10.01 -4.89
N GLY A 474 11.61 10.89 -4.15
CA GLY A 474 12.13 12.16 -4.66
C GLY A 474 13.18 11.97 -5.76
N ARG A 475 14.09 11.01 -5.61
CA ARG A 475 15.10 10.67 -6.63
C ARG A 475 14.47 10.15 -7.92
N ILE A 476 13.44 9.32 -7.83
CA ILE A 476 12.69 8.83 -9.00
C ILE A 476 11.97 9.98 -9.71
N LEU A 477 11.37 10.90 -8.95
CA LEU A 477 10.80 12.12 -9.51
C LEU A 477 11.84 12.95 -10.25
N GLU A 478 13.06 13.08 -9.71
CA GLU A 478 14.17 13.77 -10.39
C GLU A 478 14.55 13.06 -11.70
N ALA A 479 14.70 11.73 -11.67
CA ALA A 479 15.04 10.92 -12.84
C ALA A 479 13.98 11.02 -13.95
N PHE A 480 12.71 10.82 -13.60
CA PHE A 480 11.60 10.89 -14.53
C PHE A 480 11.32 12.31 -15.01
N GLY A 481 11.44 13.30 -14.14
CA GLY A 481 11.34 14.71 -14.50
C GLY A 481 12.40 15.11 -15.53
N LEU A 482 13.66 14.70 -15.31
CA LEU A 482 14.75 14.94 -16.26
C LEU A 482 14.50 14.23 -17.60
N MET A 483 14.03 12.98 -17.58
CA MET A 483 13.67 12.26 -18.81
C MET A 483 12.57 12.98 -19.59
N ILE A 484 11.54 13.48 -18.91
CA ILE A 484 10.44 14.24 -19.53
C ILE A 484 10.98 15.53 -20.14
N LEU A 485 11.86 16.24 -19.43
CA LEU A 485 12.44 17.51 -19.89
C LEU A 485 13.37 17.33 -21.10
N ARG A 486 14.16 16.25 -21.13
CA ARG A 486 15.23 16.06 -22.13
C ARG A 486 14.81 15.25 -23.36
N ALA A 487 13.63 14.62 -23.33
CA ALA A 487 13.14 13.90 -24.49
C ALA A 487 12.69 14.87 -25.59
N PRO A 488 13.20 14.74 -26.83
CA PRO A 488 12.86 15.64 -27.92
C PRO A 488 11.36 15.57 -28.25
N GLU A 489 10.72 16.75 -28.30
CA GLU A 489 9.42 16.88 -28.93
C GLU A 489 9.56 16.59 -30.44
N LYS A 490 8.72 15.67 -30.94
CA LYS A 490 8.49 15.37 -32.37
C LYS A 490 9.43 14.33 -32.99
N GLY A 491 8.99 13.06 -32.99
CA GLY A 491 9.49 12.06 -33.92
C GLY A 491 9.06 10.62 -33.62
N ASN A 492 7.97 10.17 -34.25
CA ASN A 492 7.50 8.78 -34.36
C ASN A 492 7.25 7.99 -33.06
N ALA A 493 6.45 6.93 -33.18
CA ALA A 493 6.04 6.01 -32.12
C ALA A 493 7.24 5.21 -31.51
N SER A 494 8.13 5.89 -30.81
CA SER A 494 9.22 5.24 -30.06
C SER A 494 8.68 4.58 -28.79
N GLN A 495 9.35 3.52 -28.32
CA GLN A 495 9.02 2.84 -27.06
C GLN A 495 8.97 3.80 -25.86
N LEU A 496 9.82 4.84 -25.85
CA LEU A 496 9.82 5.90 -24.84
C LEU A 496 8.51 6.72 -24.86
N CYS A 497 7.98 7.04 -26.04
CA CYS A 497 6.71 7.79 -26.15
C CYS A 497 5.53 7.03 -25.55
N GLN A 498 5.54 5.69 -25.62
CA GLN A 498 4.53 4.84 -25.00
C GLN A 498 4.67 4.78 -23.47
N LEU A 499 5.87 5.03 -22.94
CA LEU A 499 6.17 4.98 -21.52
C LEU A 499 5.75 6.27 -20.78
N PHE A 500 5.78 7.43 -21.45
CA PHE A 500 5.51 8.72 -20.81
C PHE A 500 4.16 8.85 -20.11
N PRO A 501 3.02 8.35 -20.66
CA PRO A 501 1.76 8.37 -19.92
C PRO A 501 1.86 7.65 -18.58
N ALA A 502 2.52 6.49 -18.55
CA ALA A 502 2.75 5.73 -17.31
C ALA A 502 3.70 6.47 -16.35
N ILE A 503 4.79 7.06 -16.86
CA ILE A 503 5.70 7.90 -16.07
C ILE A 503 4.96 9.06 -15.42
N ARG A 504 4.18 9.84 -16.18
CA ARG A 504 3.43 10.98 -15.64
C ARG A 504 2.39 10.55 -14.61
N ALA A 505 1.69 9.43 -14.86
CA ALA A 505 0.74 8.88 -13.89
C ALA A 505 1.45 8.44 -12.58
N ALA A 506 2.60 7.78 -12.70
CA ALA A 506 3.42 7.37 -11.56
C ALA A 506 3.94 8.59 -10.76
N CYS A 507 4.41 9.64 -11.44
CA CYS A 507 4.88 10.87 -10.80
C CYS A 507 3.77 11.60 -10.03
N ARG A 508 2.54 11.66 -10.58
CA ARG A 508 1.40 12.24 -9.84
C ARG A 508 1.10 11.48 -8.54
N ARG A 509 1.16 10.14 -8.57
CA ARG A 509 1.01 9.33 -7.35
C ARG A 509 2.17 9.53 -6.38
N ALA A 510 3.39 9.69 -6.88
CA ALA A 510 4.58 9.99 -6.09
C ALA A 510 4.47 11.33 -5.35
N ILE A 511 3.98 12.37 -6.02
CA ILE A 511 3.73 13.69 -5.40
C ILE A 511 2.66 13.57 -4.30
N GLN A 512 1.60 12.77 -4.51
CA GLN A 512 0.60 12.50 -3.46
C GLN A 512 1.19 11.73 -2.27
N TYR A 513 2.09 10.77 -2.53
CA TYR A 513 2.82 10.07 -1.49
C TYR A 513 3.69 11.04 -0.66
N LEU A 514 4.48 11.89 -1.32
CA LEU A 514 5.29 12.92 -0.64
C LEU A 514 4.40 13.87 0.17
N ALA A 515 3.25 14.29 -0.37
CA ALA A 515 2.30 15.12 0.38
C ALA A 515 1.79 14.43 1.65
N SER A 516 1.56 13.10 1.59
CA SER A 516 1.06 12.34 2.73
C SER A 516 2.10 12.03 3.80
N THR A 517 3.39 12.19 3.48
CA THR A 517 4.54 11.84 4.34
C THR A 517 5.36 13.05 4.77
N GLN A 518 4.98 14.26 4.34
CA GLN A 518 5.62 15.49 4.79
C GLN A 518 5.35 15.72 6.28
N GLU A 519 6.40 16.00 7.04
CA GLU A 519 6.31 16.32 8.45
C GLU A 519 5.62 17.68 8.66
N PRO A 520 5.00 17.94 9.83
CA PRO A 520 4.34 19.20 10.11
C PRO A 520 5.24 20.44 10.00
N ASN A 521 6.56 20.27 10.11
CA ASN A 521 7.55 21.33 9.97
C ASN A 521 7.99 21.56 8.50
N GLY A 522 7.46 20.79 7.54
CA GLY A 522 7.79 20.86 6.12
C GLY A 522 8.88 19.88 5.66
N SER A 523 9.59 19.22 6.57
CA SER A 523 10.66 18.27 6.21
C SER A 523 10.14 16.89 5.80
N TRP A 524 11.01 16.06 5.22
CA TRP A 524 10.78 14.63 5.00
C TRP A 524 11.86 13.80 5.67
N PHE A 525 11.46 12.67 6.26
CA PHE A 525 12.35 11.70 6.88
C PHE A 525 13.32 11.07 5.88
N GLY A 526 14.61 10.99 6.23
CA GLY A 526 15.63 10.32 5.42
C GLY A 526 15.84 8.89 5.88
N ARG A 527 15.41 7.92 5.06
CA ARG A 527 15.49 6.49 5.40
C ARG A 527 16.91 5.94 5.23
N TRP A 528 17.65 6.41 4.23
CA TRP A 528 18.96 5.85 3.83
C TRP A 528 20.14 6.82 4.02
N GLY A 529 19.86 8.11 4.22
CA GLY A 529 20.85 9.13 4.58
C GLY A 529 20.36 9.92 5.79
N CYS A 530 21.28 10.32 6.66
CA CYS A 530 21.00 11.01 7.90
C CYS A 530 20.71 12.50 7.69
N ASN A 531 19.51 13.00 7.95
CA ASN A 531 18.21 12.34 8.10
C ASN A 531 17.18 13.22 7.40
N TYR A 532 16.61 14.20 8.11
CA TYR A 532 15.61 15.09 7.54
C TYR A 532 16.20 16.00 6.44
N ILE A 533 17.49 16.39 6.55
CA ILE A 533 18.16 17.15 5.47
C ILE A 533 18.22 16.33 4.18
N TYR A 534 18.58 15.05 4.29
CA TYR A 534 18.69 14.13 3.16
C TYR A 534 17.34 13.89 2.49
N GLY A 535 16.33 13.49 3.26
CA GLY A 535 14.97 13.23 2.75
C GLY A 535 14.35 14.47 2.10
N THR A 536 14.48 15.63 2.77
CA THR A 536 13.94 16.91 2.27
C THR A 536 14.63 17.36 0.99
N SER A 537 15.96 17.24 0.91
CA SER A 537 16.73 17.59 -0.28
C SER A 537 16.27 16.80 -1.51
N HIS A 538 16.17 15.47 -1.39
CA HIS A 538 15.77 14.62 -2.51
C HIS A 538 14.31 14.86 -2.94
N ALA A 539 13.39 15.05 -1.99
CA ALA A 539 12.03 15.44 -2.30
C ALA A 539 11.98 16.76 -3.08
N LEU A 540 12.70 17.79 -2.63
CA LEU A 540 12.75 19.09 -3.32
C LEU A 540 13.36 19.00 -4.71
N CYS A 541 14.46 18.25 -4.89
CA CYS A 541 15.10 18.06 -6.20
C CYS A 541 14.14 17.43 -7.21
N GLY A 542 13.38 16.41 -6.80
CA GLY A 542 12.38 15.77 -7.67
C GLY A 542 11.17 16.66 -7.96
N LEU A 543 10.64 17.33 -6.93
CA LEU A 543 9.47 18.20 -7.04
C LEU A 543 9.69 19.38 -8.00
N ALA A 544 10.92 19.88 -8.12
CA ALA A 544 11.25 21.02 -8.98
C ALA A 544 10.80 20.85 -10.44
N TYR A 545 10.81 19.62 -10.97
CA TYR A 545 10.39 19.33 -12.35
C TYR A 545 8.87 19.45 -12.59
N PHE A 546 8.08 19.62 -11.53
CA PHE A 546 6.62 19.64 -11.57
C PHE A 546 6.01 20.92 -10.99
N SER A 547 6.84 21.89 -10.57
CA SER A 547 6.39 23.11 -9.88
C SER A 547 5.51 24.04 -10.72
N GLN A 548 5.65 24.03 -12.06
CA GLN A 548 4.87 24.90 -12.95
C GLN A 548 3.45 24.37 -13.20
N ASP A 549 3.25 23.06 -13.10
CA ASP A 549 2.02 22.38 -13.53
C ASP A 549 1.11 21.96 -12.35
N ASP A 550 1.60 22.05 -11.11
CA ASP A 550 0.90 21.51 -9.95
C ASP A 550 0.99 22.41 -8.70
N LYS A 551 -0.15 23.00 -8.31
CA LYS A 551 -0.25 23.84 -7.10
C LYS A 551 0.09 23.07 -5.82
N LEU A 552 -0.14 21.76 -5.79
CA LEU A 552 0.24 20.92 -4.65
C LEU A 552 1.76 20.97 -4.47
N VAL A 553 2.53 20.88 -5.55
CA VAL A 553 4.00 20.91 -5.51
C VAL A 553 4.50 22.20 -4.87
N LEU A 554 3.95 23.36 -5.24
CA LEU A 554 4.31 24.65 -4.63
C LEU A 554 3.99 24.70 -3.13
N ASN A 555 2.83 24.16 -2.73
CA ASN A 555 2.42 24.09 -1.33
C ASN A 555 3.31 23.16 -0.48
N LEU A 556 3.86 22.11 -1.09
CA LEU A 556 4.82 21.20 -0.42
C LEU A 556 6.21 21.82 -0.33
N ALA A 557 6.69 22.47 -1.40
CA ALA A 557 8.05 22.99 -1.48
C ALA A 557 8.29 24.17 -0.53
N GLN A 558 7.36 25.12 -0.44
CA GLN A 558 7.49 26.32 0.41
C GLN A 558 7.88 26.03 1.88
N PRO A 559 7.11 25.24 2.66
CA PRO A 559 7.47 24.96 4.05
C PRO A 559 8.79 24.18 4.17
N ALA A 560 9.09 23.29 3.22
CA ALA A 560 10.35 22.55 3.19
C ALA A 560 11.58 23.45 2.99
N LEU A 561 11.48 24.44 2.08
CA LEU A 561 12.53 25.44 1.85
C LEU A 561 12.76 26.30 3.10
N GLN A 562 11.69 26.74 3.76
CA GLN A 562 11.78 27.50 5.00
C GLN A 562 12.42 26.67 6.12
N TRP A 563 12.05 25.40 6.20
CA TRP A 563 12.65 24.49 7.15
C TRP A 563 14.16 24.33 6.92
N LEU A 564 14.61 24.04 5.69
CA LEU A 564 16.04 23.91 5.37
C LEU A 564 16.81 25.17 5.76
N LYS A 565 16.32 26.36 5.39
CA LYS A 565 16.93 27.64 5.80
C LYS A 565 17.03 27.78 7.32
N SER A 566 15.99 27.36 8.05
CA SER A 566 15.98 27.39 9.52
C SER A 566 16.92 26.38 10.21
N GLN A 567 17.43 25.42 9.45
CA GLN A 567 18.42 24.43 9.92
C GLN A 567 19.86 24.82 9.54
N GLN A 568 20.09 25.96 8.88
CA GLN A 568 21.45 26.42 8.59
C GLN A 568 22.17 26.77 9.90
N ASN A 569 23.42 26.30 10.03
CA ASN A 569 24.26 26.55 11.20
C ASN A 569 24.83 27.97 11.18
N GLY A 570 25.37 28.41 12.33
CA GLY A 570 26.01 29.73 12.46
C GLY A 570 27.29 29.90 11.62
N ASP A 571 27.89 28.81 11.14
CA ASP A 571 29.01 28.81 10.18
C ASP A 571 28.54 28.78 8.71
N SER A 572 27.24 28.91 8.48
CA SER A 572 26.57 28.84 7.17
C SER A 572 26.53 27.46 6.49
N GLY A 573 27.11 26.42 7.10
CA GLY A 573 26.92 25.03 6.64
C GLY A 573 25.63 24.40 7.21
N TRP A 574 25.43 23.12 6.89
CA TRP A 574 24.39 22.28 7.49
C TRP A 574 24.99 20.99 8.04
N GLY A 575 24.41 20.49 9.13
CA GLY A 575 24.77 19.21 9.72
C GLY A 575 23.65 18.65 10.58
N GLU A 576 23.47 17.33 10.54
CA GLU A 576 22.44 16.64 11.30
C GLU A 576 22.99 15.35 11.94
N SER A 577 22.75 15.20 13.24
CA SER A 577 23.23 14.05 14.00
C SER A 577 22.45 12.79 13.71
N LEU A 578 23.12 11.64 13.78
CA LEU A 578 22.46 10.33 13.85
C LEU A 578 21.45 10.25 15.01
N LEU A 579 21.62 11.05 16.06
CA LEU A 579 20.65 11.17 17.16
C LEU A 579 19.33 11.83 16.75
N SER A 580 19.26 12.43 15.56
CA SER A 580 18.01 12.96 14.98
C SER A 580 16.96 11.87 14.75
N TYR A 581 17.37 10.61 14.51
CA TYR A 581 16.47 9.45 14.41
C TYR A 581 15.76 9.12 15.73
N GLN A 582 16.33 9.54 16.87
CA GLN A 582 15.70 9.40 18.19
C GLN A 582 14.87 10.62 18.57
N ASN A 583 15.32 11.81 18.16
CA ASN A 583 14.64 13.06 18.47
C ASN A 583 14.93 14.11 17.40
N SER A 584 13.92 14.38 16.56
CA SER A 584 13.96 15.35 15.47
C SER A 584 14.22 16.80 15.89
N LYS A 585 14.16 17.12 17.20
CA LYS A 585 14.40 18.47 17.73
C LYS A 585 15.87 18.72 18.11
N ARG A 586 16.74 17.71 18.03
CA ARG A 586 18.17 17.89 18.35
C ARG A 586 18.87 18.65 17.22
N LYS A 587 19.29 19.88 17.52
CA LYS A 587 20.09 20.74 16.63
C LYS A 587 21.60 20.67 16.88
N GLU A 588 22.03 19.71 17.70
CA GLU A 588 23.42 19.60 18.14
C GLU A 588 24.26 18.96 17.03
N GLN A 589 24.78 19.72 16.06
CA GLN A 589 25.93 19.24 15.29
C GLN A 589 26.70 20.27 14.45
N ARG A 590 27.98 19.92 14.21
CA ARG A 590 28.88 20.57 13.27
C ARG A 590 28.36 20.41 11.84
N SER A 591 28.64 21.39 10.99
CA SER A 591 28.38 21.28 9.55
C SER A 591 29.23 20.17 8.94
N THR A 592 28.64 19.40 8.00
CA THR A 592 29.32 18.34 7.25
C THR A 592 29.23 18.62 5.75
N ALA A 593 30.16 18.06 4.97
CA ALA A 593 30.27 18.36 3.55
C ALA A 593 29.10 17.80 2.77
N SER A 594 28.72 16.55 3.02
CA SER A 594 27.59 15.91 2.36
C SER A 594 26.25 16.55 2.73
N GLN A 595 25.99 16.84 4.01
CA GLN A 595 24.71 17.43 4.45
C GLN A 595 24.57 18.90 4.00
N THR A 596 25.66 19.67 4.00
CA THR A 596 25.68 21.02 3.40
C THR A 596 25.35 20.96 1.92
N ALA A 597 25.97 20.02 1.19
CA ALA A 597 25.69 19.83 -0.22
C ALA A 597 24.23 19.40 -0.48
N TRP A 598 23.65 18.52 0.33
CA TRP A 598 22.22 18.16 0.24
C TRP A 598 21.30 19.37 0.41
N ALA A 599 21.50 20.14 1.49
CA ALA A 599 20.71 21.35 1.71
C ALA A 599 20.82 22.32 0.52
N LEU A 600 22.04 22.53 0.01
CA LEU A 600 22.28 23.37 -1.16
C LEU A 600 21.57 22.85 -2.42
N MET A 601 21.64 21.55 -2.72
CA MET A 601 20.95 20.97 -3.87
C MET A 601 19.43 21.15 -3.79
N GLY A 602 18.83 20.92 -2.62
CA GLY A 602 17.39 21.14 -2.39
C GLY A 602 16.97 22.60 -2.54
N LEU A 603 17.77 23.54 -2.02
CA LEU A 603 17.52 24.99 -2.14
C LEU A 603 17.70 25.48 -3.58
N LEU A 604 18.78 25.09 -4.25
CA LEU A 604 19.10 25.48 -5.63
C LEU A 604 18.05 25.03 -6.65
N ALA A 605 17.31 23.96 -6.33
CA ALA A 605 16.23 23.47 -7.18
C ALA A 605 15.03 24.42 -7.27
N HIS A 606 14.85 25.34 -6.30
CA HIS A 606 13.69 26.24 -6.23
C HIS A 606 14.03 27.73 -6.06
N LEU A 607 15.27 28.06 -5.68
CA LEU A 607 15.70 29.42 -5.36
C LEU A 607 16.83 29.90 -6.28
N PRO A 608 16.99 31.22 -6.47
CA PRO A 608 18.11 31.76 -7.25
C PRO A 608 19.46 31.50 -6.56
N PRO A 609 20.58 31.37 -7.30
CA PRO A 609 21.92 31.18 -6.73
C PRO A 609 22.35 32.27 -5.74
N THR A 610 21.77 33.47 -5.86
CA THR A 610 22.03 34.66 -5.03
C THR A 610 21.27 34.67 -3.69
N ASP A 611 20.54 33.61 -3.36
CA ASP A 611 19.90 33.50 -2.04
C ASP A 611 20.99 33.43 -0.95
N ILE A 612 20.89 34.26 0.08
CA ILE A 612 21.93 34.42 1.12
C ILE A 612 22.26 33.09 1.80
N ALA A 613 21.28 32.21 2.01
CA ALA A 613 21.53 30.90 2.60
C ALA A 613 22.40 30.03 1.67
N ILE A 614 22.14 30.07 0.36
CA ILE A 614 22.89 29.34 -0.66
C ILE A 614 24.32 29.88 -0.75
N GLU A 615 24.51 31.19 -0.88
CA GLU A 615 25.85 31.80 -0.96
C GLU A 615 26.69 31.47 0.27
N GLY A 616 26.10 31.52 1.47
CA GLY A 616 26.77 31.13 2.71
C GLY A 616 27.24 29.67 2.70
N GLY A 617 26.39 28.75 2.25
CA GLY A 617 26.76 27.33 2.14
C GLY A 617 27.83 27.06 1.08
N ILE A 618 27.78 27.76 -0.05
CA ILE A 618 28.80 27.66 -1.11
C ILE A 618 30.16 28.15 -0.59
N ARG A 619 30.21 29.30 0.10
CA ARG A 619 31.44 29.79 0.75
C ARG A 619 31.95 28.82 1.81
N TRP A 620 31.06 28.18 2.56
CA TRP A 620 31.45 27.15 3.52
C TRP A 620 32.09 25.94 2.81
N LEU A 621 31.53 25.44 1.70
CA LEU A 621 32.14 24.35 0.93
C LEU A 621 33.51 24.75 0.35
N VAL A 622 33.63 25.92 -0.25
CA VAL A 622 34.92 26.42 -0.79
C VAL A 622 35.98 26.52 0.31
N SER A 623 35.64 27.11 1.45
CA SER A 623 36.58 27.33 2.56
C SER A 623 36.90 26.07 3.37
N SER A 624 36.06 25.03 3.30
CA SER A 624 36.24 23.76 4.03
C SER A 624 36.99 22.70 3.23
N GLN A 625 37.27 22.91 1.94
CA GLN A 625 38.09 22.00 1.13
C GLN A 625 39.51 21.86 1.72
N ARG A 626 40.03 20.64 1.79
CA ARG A 626 41.37 20.32 2.33
C ARG A 626 42.16 19.44 1.36
N PRO A 627 43.50 19.53 1.36
CA PRO A 627 44.34 18.58 0.63
C PRO A 627 44.29 17.19 1.29
N GLU A 628 44.14 16.16 0.47
CA GLU A 628 44.30 14.75 0.83
C GLU A 628 45.66 14.28 0.31
N GLN A 629 46.50 13.74 1.20
CA GLN A 629 47.91 13.52 0.92
C GLN A 629 48.12 12.63 -0.31
N GLY A 630 48.71 13.19 -1.37
CA GLY A 630 49.03 12.48 -2.60
C GLY A 630 47.84 12.18 -3.52
N LEU A 631 46.61 12.54 -3.15
CA LEU A 631 45.41 12.22 -3.92
C LEU A 631 44.72 13.45 -4.53
N GLY A 632 44.83 14.64 -3.93
CA GLY A 632 44.23 15.86 -4.46
C GLY A 632 43.55 16.69 -3.37
N PHE A 633 42.42 17.32 -3.67
CA PHE A 633 41.63 18.07 -2.69
C PHE A 633 40.22 17.51 -2.57
N THR A 634 39.76 17.35 -1.33
CA THR A 634 38.44 16.84 -0.98
C THR A 634 38.00 17.44 0.36
N TRP A 635 36.89 17.00 0.94
CA TRP A 635 36.42 17.44 2.24
C TRP A 635 36.63 16.37 3.31
N PRO A 636 37.01 16.74 4.54
CA PRO A 636 37.01 15.81 5.67
C PRO A 636 35.59 15.58 6.18
N GLU A 637 35.24 14.33 6.47
CA GLU A 637 33.94 13.96 7.08
C GLU A 637 34.14 12.77 8.03
N PRO A 638 34.43 13.02 9.32
CA PRO A 638 34.73 11.94 10.27
C PRO A 638 33.47 11.24 10.80
N VAL A 639 32.31 11.90 10.69
CA VAL A 639 31.02 11.38 11.15
C VAL A 639 30.28 10.71 10.00
N TYR A 640 29.48 9.70 10.34
CA TYR A 640 28.63 9.04 9.38
C TYR A 640 27.43 9.89 9.02
N THR A 641 27.12 9.90 7.73
CA THR A 641 25.97 10.58 7.14
C THR A 641 25.04 9.60 6.41
N GLY A 642 25.40 8.31 6.34
CA GLY A 642 24.56 7.24 5.81
C GLY A 642 23.86 6.44 6.90
N THR A 643 22.73 5.82 6.53
CA THR A 643 21.90 5.03 7.44
C THR A 643 21.51 3.70 6.80
N GLY A 644 21.78 2.58 7.48
CA GLY A 644 21.27 1.28 7.08
C GLY A 644 19.93 0.97 7.76
N PHE A 645 19.92 0.98 9.10
CA PHE A 645 18.74 0.81 9.94
C PHE A 645 18.70 1.92 10.99
N PRO A 646 17.73 2.85 10.94
CA PRO A 646 17.59 3.91 11.93
C PRO A 646 17.68 3.36 13.36
N ASN A 647 18.50 3.97 14.22
CA ASN A 647 18.77 3.57 15.61
C ASN A 647 19.54 2.26 15.84
N HIS A 648 19.83 1.47 14.79
CA HIS A 648 20.43 0.14 14.95
C HIS A 648 21.68 -0.09 14.09
N PHE A 649 21.82 0.59 12.97
CA PHE A 649 22.93 0.40 12.04
C PHE A 649 23.16 1.61 11.15
N TYR A 650 24.33 2.22 11.23
CA TYR A 650 24.71 3.41 10.48
C TYR A 650 25.91 3.15 9.57
N LEU A 651 26.05 3.98 8.54
CA LEU A 651 26.98 3.76 7.45
C LEU A 651 27.83 5.01 7.17
N GLY A 652 29.13 4.80 7.02
CA GLY A 652 30.07 5.81 6.53
C GLY A 652 30.41 5.54 5.08
N TYR A 653 29.89 6.36 4.17
CA TYR A 653 30.22 6.30 2.75
C TYR A 653 31.40 7.24 2.48
N ASP A 654 32.57 6.72 2.15
CA ASP A 654 33.78 7.56 2.05
C ASP A 654 33.66 8.69 1.02
N TYR A 655 32.98 8.45 -0.10
CA TYR A 655 32.86 9.45 -1.16
C TYR A 655 31.66 10.41 -1.04
N TYR A 656 30.77 10.26 -0.04
CA TYR A 656 29.70 11.23 0.22
C TYR A 656 30.27 12.64 0.45
N ARG A 657 31.40 12.72 1.17
CA ARG A 657 32.15 13.95 1.41
C ARG A 657 32.73 14.59 0.14
N HIS A 658 32.71 13.90 -0.99
CA HIS A 658 33.35 14.35 -2.22
C HIS A 658 32.34 14.68 -3.32
N TYR A 659 31.59 13.68 -3.81
CA TYR A 659 30.75 13.91 -4.99
C TYR A 659 29.54 14.81 -4.70
N PHE A 660 29.00 14.83 -3.47
CA PHE A 660 27.87 15.71 -3.16
C PHE A 660 28.30 17.19 -3.15
N PRO A 661 29.40 17.61 -2.49
CA PRO A 661 29.96 18.94 -2.67
C PRO A 661 30.23 19.32 -4.12
N VAL A 662 30.79 18.40 -4.92
CA VAL A 662 31.04 18.65 -6.35
C VAL A 662 29.73 18.86 -7.12
N MET A 663 28.68 18.07 -6.86
CA MET A 663 27.34 18.29 -7.44
C MET A 663 26.79 19.67 -7.05
N ALA A 664 26.82 20.03 -5.76
CA ALA A 664 26.25 21.28 -5.27
C ALA A 664 26.97 22.50 -5.86
N LEU A 665 28.31 22.49 -5.85
CA LEU A 665 29.14 23.55 -6.44
C LEU A 665 28.95 23.64 -7.96
N GLY A 666 28.89 22.50 -8.66
CA GLY A 666 28.68 22.46 -10.11
C GLY A 666 27.31 23.01 -10.52
N ARG A 667 26.23 22.57 -9.84
CA ARG A 667 24.87 23.08 -10.04
C ARG A 667 24.77 24.59 -9.79
N TRP A 668 25.40 25.09 -8.73
CA TRP A 668 25.46 26.54 -8.46
C TRP A 668 26.20 27.28 -9.57
N TYR A 669 27.39 26.83 -9.96
CA TYR A 669 28.23 27.47 -10.97
C TYR A 669 27.53 27.56 -12.34
N LEU A 670 26.86 26.49 -12.78
CA LEU A 670 26.12 26.47 -14.05
C LEU A 670 24.89 27.40 -14.02
N LYS A 671 24.16 27.44 -12.91
CA LYS A 671 22.95 28.27 -12.77
C LYS A 671 23.29 29.76 -12.71
N ASP A 672 24.43 30.12 -12.14
CA ASP A 672 24.91 31.50 -12.03
C ASP A 672 25.55 32.03 -13.33
N THR A 673 26.35 31.20 -14.01
CA THR A 673 27.05 31.61 -15.25
C THR A 673 26.20 31.51 -16.52
N HIS A 674 25.10 30.75 -16.49
CA HIS A 674 24.15 30.60 -17.60
C HIS A 674 22.69 30.73 -17.13
N PRO A 675 22.23 31.94 -16.73
CA PRO A 675 20.83 32.15 -16.38
C PRO A 675 19.93 31.84 -17.59
N SER A 676 19.00 30.90 -17.43
CA SER A 676 18.01 30.57 -18.46
C SER A 676 17.06 31.76 -18.70
N PRO A 677 16.71 32.10 -19.96
CA PRO A 677 15.87 33.26 -20.26
C PRO A 677 14.39 33.16 -19.80
N ASP A 678 13.96 32.06 -19.19
CA ASP A 678 12.56 31.84 -18.75
C ASP A 678 12.30 32.19 -17.26
N ASP A 679 13.29 32.68 -16.51
CA ASP A 679 13.20 32.83 -15.05
C ASP A 679 12.72 34.22 -14.55
N THR A 680 11.84 34.89 -15.31
CA THR A 680 11.25 36.18 -14.91
C THR A 680 9.72 36.12 -14.79
N SER A 681 9.21 35.80 -13.60
CA SER A 681 8.11 36.52 -12.92
C SER A 681 7.54 35.71 -11.75
N ILE A 682 7.99 35.99 -10.53
CA ILE A 682 7.25 35.65 -9.30
C ILE A 682 6.94 36.97 -8.62
N GLU A 683 5.79 37.57 -8.95
CA GLU A 683 5.20 38.64 -8.14
C GLU A 683 4.34 38.02 -7.04
N SER A 684 4.67 38.37 -5.79
CA SER A 684 3.93 38.01 -4.58
C SER A 684 2.67 38.86 -4.42
N PRO A 685 1.53 38.27 -4.03
CA PRO A 685 0.50 38.99 -3.31
C PRO A 685 0.59 38.65 -1.81
N THR A 686 0.89 39.67 -1.02
CA THR A 686 0.80 39.68 0.44
C THR A 686 -0.63 39.93 0.93
N GLU A 687 -0.93 39.28 2.05
CA GLU A 687 -1.89 39.63 3.12
C GLU A 687 -3.38 39.31 2.95
N GLY A 688 -3.87 38.47 3.88
CA GLY A 688 -5.20 38.65 4.47
C GLY A 688 -5.99 37.38 4.78
N ALA A 689 -5.64 36.65 5.86
CA ALA A 689 -6.56 36.27 6.95
C ALA A 689 -6.08 35.01 7.70
N ALA A 690 -5.83 35.21 8.98
CA ALA A 690 -5.43 34.21 9.96
C ALA A 690 -6.54 33.21 10.30
N MET A 691 -6.16 31.95 10.52
CA MET A 691 -6.70 30.94 11.46
C MET A 691 -6.19 29.58 10.96
N GLY A 692 -5.55 28.67 11.69
CA GLY A 692 -5.16 28.53 13.09
C GLY A 692 -4.69 27.07 13.21
N LEU A 693 -3.59 26.84 13.90
CA LEU A 693 -2.95 25.53 14.10
C LEU A 693 -3.84 24.55 14.89
N SER A 694 -4.12 23.36 14.35
CA SER A 694 -4.36 22.14 15.15
C SER A 694 -4.20 20.83 14.36
N SER A 695 -3.24 20.01 14.83
CA SER A 695 -3.20 18.52 14.87
C SER A 695 -3.03 17.77 13.53
N VAL A 696 -1.90 17.11 13.21
CA VAL A 696 -1.45 15.78 13.72
C VAL A 696 -2.63 14.96 14.22
N PHE A 697 -2.98 13.83 13.58
CA PHE A 697 -4.13 12.94 13.85
C PHE A 697 -5.40 13.20 13.00
N GLY A 698 -5.64 12.32 12.01
CA GLY A 698 -6.92 12.21 11.28
C GLY A 698 -7.16 13.32 10.25
N ARG A 699 -7.90 13.02 9.18
CA ARG A 699 -8.46 14.08 8.33
C ARG A 699 -9.26 15.03 9.24
N ALA A 700 -9.00 16.33 9.19
CA ALA A 700 -9.70 17.29 10.03
C ALA A 700 -11.19 17.30 9.65
N ARG A 701 -12.09 17.32 10.64
CA ARG A 701 -13.53 17.48 10.38
C ARG A 701 -13.76 18.89 9.81
N PRO A 702 -14.62 19.07 8.79
CA PRO A 702 -14.98 20.39 8.30
C PRO A 702 -15.57 21.24 9.44
N ALA A 703 -15.24 22.54 9.46
CA ALA A 703 -15.78 23.46 10.44
C ALA A 703 -17.32 23.52 10.35
N THR A 704 -18.01 23.51 11.49
CA THR A 704 -19.47 23.70 11.55
C THR A 704 -19.82 25.10 11.07
N ILE A 705 -20.68 25.20 10.06
CA ILE A 705 -21.14 26.49 9.54
C ILE A 705 -22.36 26.92 10.37
N PRO A 706 -22.34 28.10 11.02
CA PRO A 706 -23.40 28.51 11.95
C PRO A 706 -24.79 28.64 11.34
N THR A 707 -24.88 28.85 10.03
CA THR A 707 -26.15 28.95 9.30
C THR A 707 -26.76 27.58 8.98
N ASP A 708 -26.03 26.48 9.16
CA ASP A 708 -26.54 25.15 8.86
C ASP A 708 -27.55 24.68 9.91
N ARG A 709 -28.65 24.11 9.44
CA ARG A 709 -29.57 23.35 10.31
C ARG A 709 -29.01 21.95 10.50
N ILE A 710 -28.63 21.62 11.74
CA ILE A 710 -28.06 20.31 12.09
C ILE A 710 -29.17 19.38 12.59
N VAL A 711 -29.33 18.22 11.95
CA VAL A 711 -30.30 17.18 12.35
C VAL A 711 -29.62 15.80 12.37
N PRO A 712 -29.92 14.91 13.34
CA PRO A 712 -29.34 13.58 13.36
C PRO A 712 -29.81 12.73 12.17
N LEU A 713 -29.01 11.76 11.73
CA LEU A 713 -29.51 10.74 10.81
C LEU A 713 -30.61 9.91 11.49
N ARG A 714 -31.59 9.45 10.70
CA ARG A 714 -32.62 8.53 11.17
C ARG A 714 -31.97 7.22 11.63
N TYR A 715 -32.59 6.55 12.60
CA TYR A 715 -31.98 5.39 13.25
C TYR A 715 -31.55 4.29 12.27
N TRP A 716 -32.40 3.97 11.30
CA TRP A 716 -32.16 2.90 10.33
C TRP A 716 -31.26 3.31 9.15
N ASP A 717 -30.98 4.61 8.99
CA ASP A 717 -30.02 5.12 8.00
C ASP A 717 -28.60 5.13 8.55
N ASP A 718 -28.44 5.25 9.88
CA ASP A 718 -27.14 5.34 10.56
C ASP A 718 -26.51 3.99 10.96
N LEU A 719 -26.91 2.89 10.30
CA LEU A 719 -26.42 1.54 10.60
C LEU A 719 -24.99 1.33 10.07
N HIS A 720 -24.14 0.70 10.87
CA HIS A 720 -22.72 0.54 10.53
C HIS A 720 -22.45 -0.12 9.17
N TYR A 721 -23.24 -1.12 8.76
CA TYR A 721 -23.05 -1.78 7.47
C TYR A 721 -23.49 -0.90 6.28
N LEU A 722 -24.46 0.01 6.46
CA LEU A 722 -24.88 0.95 5.43
C LEU A 722 -23.85 2.07 5.23
N ARG A 723 -23.18 2.50 6.31
CA ARG A 723 -22.04 3.44 6.25
C ARG A 723 -20.85 2.90 5.44
N SER A 724 -20.79 1.59 5.24
CA SER A 724 -19.71 0.86 4.57
C SER A 724 -19.97 0.61 3.08
N LEU A 725 -21.15 0.98 2.57
CA LEU A 725 -21.59 0.71 1.20
C LEU A 725 -21.83 2.02 0.44
N SER A 726 -21.22 2.15 -0.74
CA SER A 726 -21.48 3.23 -1.69
C SER A 726 -21.72 2.66 -3.07
N HIS A 727 -22.53 3.34 -3.87
CA HIS A 727 -22.94 2.88 -5.20
C HIS A 727 -22.67 3.94 -6.26
N ASP A 728 -22.26 3.50 -7.45
CA ASP A 728 -22.38 4.27 -8.69
C ASP A 728 -23.46 3.64 -9.57
N PHE A 729 -24.68 4.16 -9.46
CA PHE A 729 -25.82 3.64 -10.19
C PHE A 729 -25.94 4.34 -11.55
N THR A 730 -25.68 3.63 -12.63
CA THR A 730 -25.54 4.19 -13.98
C THR A 730 -26.62 3.68 -14.91
N PHE A 731 -27.38 4.60 -15.51
CA PHE A 731 -28.25 4.33 -16.65
C PHE A 731 -27.47 4.49 -17.95
N ARG A 732 -27.59 3.50 -18.83
CA ARG A 732 -27.20 3.64 -20.23
C ARG A 732 -28.45 3.94 -21.05
N PHE A 733 -28.41 5.04 -21.80
CA PHE A 733 -29.39 5.37 -22.82
C PHE A 733 -28.73 5.22 -24.19
N ASP A 734 -29.43 4.56 -25.12
CA ASP A 734 -29.04 4.56 -26.53
C ASP A 734 -29.57 5.81 -27.27
N ASP A 735 -29.75 6.90 -26.50
CA ASP A 735 -30.22 8.23 -26.89
C ASP A 735 -29.22 9.27 -26.39
N VAL A 736 -29.14 10.40 -27.10
CA VAL A 736 -28.36 11.56 -26.66
C VAL A 736 -29.26 12.43 -25.80
N LEU A 737 -28.90 12.61 -24.52
CA LEU A 737 -29.63 13.43 -23.57
C LEU A 737 -28.90 14.76 -23.34
N ASP A 738 -29.67 15.83 -23.13
CA ASP A 738 -29.19 17.16 -22.79
C ASP A 738 -28.78 17.20 -21.30
N ALA A 739 -27.48 17.22 -21.04
CA ALA A 739 -26.92 17.28 -19.70
C ALA A 739 -27.34 18.56 -18.95
N SER A 740 -27.49 19.70 -19.64
CA SER A 740 -27.90 20.96 -19.02
C SER A 740 -29.37 20.95 -18.61
N LYS A 741 -30.26 20.29 -19.38
CA LYS A 741 -31.65 20.07 -18.93
C LYS A 741 -31.73 19.17 -17.70
N LEU A 742 -30.91 18.11 -17.66
CA LEU A 742 -30.84 17.22 -16.51
C LEU A 742 -30.38 17.98 -15.25
N GLU A 743 -29.31 18.77 -15.36
CA GLU A 743 -28.81 19.62 -14.27
C GLU A 743 -29.85 20.65 -13.84
N GLY A 744 -30.45 21.38 -14.79
CA GLY A 744 -31.45 22.41 -14.51
C GLY A 744 -32.71 21.88 -13.83
N ALA A 745 -33.20 20.70 -14.23
CA ALA A 745 -34.31 20.04 -13.56
C ALA A 745 -33.95 19.58 -12.14
N LEU A 746 -32.70 19.17 -11.91
CA LEU A 746 -32.25 18.77 -10.57
C LEU A 746 -32.10 19.99 -9.65
N ASP A 747 -31.53 21.08 -10.16
CA ASP A 747 -31.50 22.39 -9.48
C ASP A 747 -32.90 22.81 -9.06
N ARG A 748 -33.84 22.76 -10.00
CA ARG A 748 -35.22 23.15 -9.73
C ARG A 748 -35.89 22.24 -8.70
N LEU A 749 -35.63 20.93 -8.72
CA LEU A 749 -36.12 20.02 -7.68
C LEU A 749 -35.62 20.42 -6.29
N MET A 750 -34.36 20.88 -6.15
CA MET A 750 -33.80 21.31 -4.86
C MET A 750 -34.49 22.56 -4.29
N GLU A 751 -35.25 23.31 -5.10
CA GLU A 751 -36.00 24.49 -4.68
C GLU A 751 -37.46 24.18 -4.29
N ILE A 752 -37.96 22.98 -4.60
CA ILE A 752 -39.36 22.61 -4.36
C ILE A 752 -39.53 22.13 -2.91
N GLY A 753 -40.08 23.00 -2.06
CA GLY A 753 -40.39 22.68 -0.67
C GLY A 753 -39.15 22.22 0.11
N ASP A 754 -39.23 21.06 0.77
CA ASP A 754 -38.14 20.50 1.57
C ASP A 754 -37.18 19.59 0.78
N TRP A 755 -37.34 19.46 -0.54
CA TRP A 755 -36.43 18.63 -1.37
C TRP A 755 -35.00 19.14 -1.37
N GLY A 756 -34.79 20.43 -1.13
CA GLY A 756 -33.46 21.02 -0.94
C GLY A 756 -32.67 20.36 0.18
N GLN A 757 -33.29 19.66 1.14
CA GLN A 757 -32.56 18.93 2.18
C GLN A 757 -31.64 17.85 1.61
N LEU A 758 -31.84 17.35 0.39
CA LEU A 758 -30.92 16.40 -0.26
C LEU A 758 -29.49 16.94 -0.39
N GLY A 759 -29.32 18.26 -0.41
CA GLY A 759 -28.01 18.92 -0.39
C GLY A 759 -27.31 18.95 0.97
N ALA A 760 -27.84 18.27 1.99
CA ALA A 760 -27.17 18.15 3.27
C ALA A 760 -25.74 17.61 3.14
N ARG A 761 -24.87 18.09 4.04
CA ARG A 761 -23.52 17.58 4.24
C ARG A 761 -23.54 16.54 5.34
N LEU A 762 -22.97 15.36 5.08
CA LEU A 762 -22.93 14.28 6.06
C LEU A 762 -21.72 14.49 6.98
N ARG A 763 -21.93 14.55 8.30
CA ARG A 763 -20.86 14.76 9.28
C ARG A 763 -20.94 13.78 10.44
N LEU A 764 -19.83 13.63 11.16
CA LEU A 764 -19.74 12.79 12.36
C LEU A 764 -19.69 13.69 13.60
N ASN A 765 -20.60 13.48 14.54
CA ASN A 765 -20.59 14.20 15.81
C ASN A 765 -19.59 13.59 16.82
N ASP A 766 -19.47 14.23 17.98
CA ASP A 766 -18.53 13.83 19.04
C ASP A 766 -18.83 12.46 19.65
N ASN A 767 -20.07 11.99 19.50
CA ASN A 767 -20.50 10.66 19.93
C ASN A 767 -20.32 9.58 18.84
N GLY A 768 -19.73 9.91 17.69
CA GLY A 768 -19.52 8.97 16.58
C GLY A 768 -20.79 8.63 15.78
N LYS A 769 -21.85 9.42 15.93
CA LYS A 769 -23.11 9.31 15.17
C LYS A 769 -23.08 10.25 13.97
N LEU A 770 -23.72 9.83 12.88
CA LEU A 770 -23.84 10.67 11.71
C LEU A 770 -24.97 11.69 11.89
N GLU A 771 -24.75 12.88 11.35
CA GLU A 771 -25.72 13.98 11.32
C GLU A 771 -25.67 14.70 9.97
N TYR A 772 -26.82 15.26 9.58
CA TYR A 772 -26.97 16.12 8.43
C TYR A 772 -26.73 17.56 8.84
N HIS A 773 -25.85 18.25 8.12
CA HIS A 773 -25.68 19.69 8.15
C HIS A 773 -26.35 20.24 6.90
N ILE A 774 -27.55 20.80 7.05
CA ILE A 774 -28.38 21.29 5.95
C ILE A 774 -28.08 22.78 5.76
N PRO A 775 -27.48 23.19 4.62
CA PRO A 775 -27.21 24.60 4.35
C PRO A 775 -28.49 25.43 4.31
N ALA A 776 -28.44 26.67 4.82
CA ALA A 776 -29.55 27.61 4.72
C ALA A 776 -29.80 28.07 3.27
N GLU A 777 -28.73 28.13 2.47
CA GLU A 777 -28.76 28.47 1.05
C GLU A 777 -27.66 27.68 0.32
N TYR A 778 -27.84 27.50 -0.98
CA TYR A 778 -26.91 26.79 -1.86
C TYR A 778 -26.28 27.77 -2.85
N ASP A 779 -24.95 27.89 -2.81
CA ASP A 779 -24.20 28.65 -3.80
C ASP A 779 -23.56 27.69 -4.81
N LYS A 780 -23.86 27.87 -6.10
CA LYS A 780 -23.39 26.96 -7.15
C LYS A 780 -21.86 26.88 -7.26
N SER A 781 -21.16 27.96 -6.91
CA SER A 781 -19.71 28.05 -7.11
C SER A 781 -18.88 27.54 -5.93
N THR A 782 -19.41 27.67 -4.72
CA THR A 782 -18.67 27.40 -3.47
C THR A 782 -19.29 26.29 -2.64
N ARG A 783 -20.63 26.13 -2.65
CA ARG A 783 -21.33 25.17 -1.79
C ARG A 783 -22.65 24.67 -2.42
N PRO A 784 -22.57 23.94 -3.56
CA PRO A 784 -23.75 23.57 -4.33
C PRO A 784 -24.63 22.52 -3.62
N ALA A 785 -25.89 22.42 -4.04
CA ALA A 785 -26.84 21.43 -3.51
C ALA A 785 -26.46 19.99 -3.88
N PHE A 786 -25.82 19.79 -5.02
CA PHE A 786 -25.31 18.50 -5.50
C PHE A 786 -24.05 18.73 -6.34
N GLY A 787 -23.23 17.71 -6.51
CA GLY A 787 -22.19 17.76 -7.53
C GLY A 787 -22.75 17.32 -8.88
N PHE A 788 -22.44 18.04 -9.94
CA PHE A 788 -22.81 17.68 -11.30
C PHE A 788 -21.61 17.84 -12.22
N THR A 789 -21.34 16.83 -13.03
CA THR A 789 -20.19 16.82 -13.95
C THR A 789 -20.62 16.25 -15.29
N THR A 790 -20.18 16.88 -16.36
CA THR A 790 -20.46 16.42 -17.73
C THR A 790 -19.16 16.16 -18.45
N GLN A 791 -19.09 15.05 -19.18
CA GLN A 791 -17.98 14.72 -20.07
C GLN A 791 -18.52 14.35 -21.45
N GLU A 792 -18.11 15.10 -22.47
CA GLU A 792 -18.50 14.85 -23.86
C GLU A 792 -17.40 14.06 -24.59
N TYR A 793 -17.83 13.10 -25.39
CA TYR A 793 -16.97 12.27 -26.23
C TYR A 793 -17.27 12.55 -27.70
N GLY A 794 -16.23 12.84 -28.49
CA GLY A 794 -16.35 13.11 -29.93
C GLY A 794 -16.44 11.86 -30.82
N ILE A 795 -16.68 10.69 -30.24
CA ILE A 795 -16.72 9.39 -30.91
C ILE A 795 -17.95 8.63 -30.47
N ASN A 796 -18.46 7.69 -31.27
CA ASN A 796 -19.60 6.86 -30.86
C ASN A 796 -19.23 5.96 -29.68
N ILE A 797 -20.20 5.59 -28.84
CA ILE A 797 -19.97 4.74 -27.68
C ILE A 797 -19.40 3.37 -28.08
N ASN A 798 -19.75 2.89 -29.28
CA ASN A 798 -19.25 1.64 -29.86
C ASN A 798 -17.81 1.73 -30.38
N GLU A 799 -17.27 2.93 -30.55
CA GLU A 799 -15.87 3.18 -30.93
C GLU A 799 -14.99 3.42 -29.68
N HIS A 800 -15.62 3.76 -28.54
CA HIS A 800 -14.92 3.96 -27.28
C HIS A 800 -14.41 2.62 -26.70
N PRO A 801 -13.12 2.48 -26.32
CA PRO A 801 -12.55 1.21 -25.84
C PRO A 801 -13.31 0.53 -24.71
N LEU A 802 -13.83 1.32 -23.76
CA LEU A 802 -14.68 0.83 -22.67
C LEU A 802 -16.17 0.83 -23.01
N GLY A 803 -16.63 1.80 -23.82
CA GLY A 803 -18.07 1.97 -24.10
C GLY A 803 -18.60 0.86 -25.02
N ALA A 804 -17.76 0.39 -25.94
CA ALA A 804 -18.07 -0.70 -26.85
C ALA A 804 -18.36 -2.02 -26.13
N ARG A 805 -17.77 -2.18 -24.93
CA ARG A 805 -17.84 -3.37 -24.09
C ARG A 805 -18.94 -3.32 -23.03
N LEU A 806 -19.60 -2.16 -22.85
CA LEU A 806 -20.77 -2.07 -21.97
C LEU A 806 -21.88 -2.97 -22.50
N PRO A 807 -22.57 -3.73 -21.63
CA PRO A 807 -23.65 -4.60 -22.05
C PRO A 807 -24.73 -3.88 -22.85
N LYS A 808 -25.30 -4.57 -23.84
CA LYS A 808 -26.35 -4.08 -24.74
C LYS A 808 -27.55 -5.03 -24.76
N THR A 809 -28.71 -4.48 -25.08
CA THR A 809 -29.91 -5.29 -25.33
C THR A 809 -29.65 -6.25 -26.51
N GLY A 810 -30.05 -7.52 -26.37
CA GLY A 810 -29.84 -8.54 -27.40
C GLY A 810 -28.41 -9.04 -27.58
N GLN A 811 -27.46 -8.64 -26.73
CA GLN A 811 -26.07 -9.08 -26.81
C GLN A 811 -25.91 -10.60 -26.58
N ASP A 812 -25.01 -11.21 -27.35
CA ASP A 812 -24.57 -12.59 -27.15
C ASP A 812 -23.97 -12.79 -25.74
N GLN A 813 -24.40 -13.85 -25.07
CA GLN A 813 -23.96 -14.22 -23.73
C GLN A 813 -23.10 -15.48 -23.71
N SER A 814 -22.66 -15.97 -24.87
CA SER A 814 -21.68 -17.06 -24.99
C SER A 814 -20.36 -16.80 -24.26
N VAL A 815 -20.10 -15.52 -23.92
CA VAL A 815 -18.99 -15.07 -23.08
C VAL A 815 -19.53 -14.23 -21.93
N LEU A 816 -18.93 -14.39 -20.74
CA LEU A 816 -19.24 -13.56 -19.58
C LEU A 816 -18.99 -12.08 -19.88
N SER A 817 -19.97 -11.25 -19.54
CA SER A 817 -19.84 -9.80 -19.67
C SER A 817 -18.76 -9.25 -18.71
N PRO A 818 -18.05 -8.17 -19.08
CA PRO A 818 -17.02 -7.59 -18.21
C PRO A 818 -17.57 -7.13 -16.86
N SER A 819 -16.69 -7.00 -15.87
CA SER A 819 -17.10 -6.58 -14.53
C SER A 819 -17.62 -5.15 -14.52
N CYS A 820 -18.67 -4.88 -13.72
CA CYS A 820 -19.25 -3.54 -13.58
C CYS A 820 -18.21 -2.48 -13.18
N ALA A 821 -17.25 -2.84 -12.34
CA ALA A 821 -16.19 -1.96 -11.88
C ALA A 821 -15.20 -1.56 -12.99
N GLU A 822 -15.11 -2.33 -14.08
CA GLU A 822 -14.20 -2.05 -15.20
C GLU A 822 -14.58 -0.75 -15.93
N PHE A 823 -15.85 -0.37 -15.85
CA PHE A 823 -16.39 0.82 -16.49
C PHE A 823 -16.24 2.08 -15.60
N ALA A 824 -15.64 1.99 -14.41
CA ALA A 824 -15.45 3.11 -13.50
C ALA A 824 -14.76 4.34 -14.14
N PRO A 825 -13.74 4.22 -15.02
CA PRO A 825 -13.14 5.37 -15.69
C PRO A 825 -14.10 6.09 -16.67
N LEU A 826 -15.15 5.41 -17.10
CA LEU A 826 -16.13 5.94 -18.05
C LEU A 826 -17.38 6.49 -17.35
N VAL A 827 -17.83 5.85 -16.26
CA VAL A 827 -19.09 6.21 -15.57
C VAL A 827 -18.87 7.13 -14.37
N ARG A 828 -17.63 7.55 -14.10
CA ARG A 828 -17.33 8.43 -12.95
C ARG A 828 -16.35 9.53 -13.32
N HIS A 829 -16.60 10.72 -12.77
CA HIS A 829 -15.59 11.77 -12.67
C HIS A 829 -14.49 11.38 -11.65
N PRO A 830 -13.22 11.78 -11.85
CA PRO A 830 -12.15 11.56 -10.87
C PRO A 830 -12.47 12.03 -9.45
N ASP A 831 -13.25 13.10 -9.30
CA ASP A 831 -13.63 13.69 -8.00
C ASP A 831 -14.87 13.05 -7.34
N SER A 832 -15.56 12.13 -8.03
CA SER A 832 -16.74 11.44 -7.50
C SER A 832 -16.40 10.72 -6.18
N PRO A 833 -17.20 10.87 -5.11
CA PRO A 833 -16.97 10.21 -3.82
C PRO A 833 -17.12 8.67 -3.90
N ARG A 834 -16.43 7.94 -3.02
CA ARG A 834 -16.36 6.45 -3.02
C ARG A 834 -16.69 5.82 -1.69
N GLU A 835 -16.49 6.55 -0.60
CA GLU A 835 -16.56 6.01 0.75
C GLU A 835 -17.01 7.08 1.74
N LEU A 836 -17.49 6.66 2.92
CA LEU A 836 -17.93 7.56 3.99
C LEU A 836 -16.93 8.71 4.26
N ALA A 837 -15.63 8.41 4.27
CA ALA A 837 -14.57 9.39 4.54
C ALA A 837 -14.52 10.54 3.53
N ASP A 838 -14.96 10.32 2.29
CA ASP A 838 -15.03 11.39 1.29
C ASP A 838 -16.12 12.40 1.64
N TRP A 839 -17.21 11.97 2.28
CA TRP A 839 -18.26 12.86 2.76
C TRP A 839 -17.95 13.48 4.13
N ILE A 840 -17.58 12.70 5.15
CA ILE A 840 -17.46 13.23 6.53
C ILE A 840 -16.25 14.15 6.76
N TYR A 841 -15.27 14.11 5.85
CA TYR A 841 -14.06 14.95 5.92
C TYR A 841 -13.98 16.01 4.83
N SER A 842 -15.07 16.24 4.11
CA SER A 842 -15.17 17.37 3.20
C SER A 842 -16.56 17.99 3.29
N ASP A 843 -16.69 19.25 2.91
CA ASP A 843 -17.98 19.92 2.94
C ASP A 843 -18.77 19.69 1.63
N ARG A 844 -18.81 18.44 1.15
CA ARG A 844 -19.43 18.04 -0.13
C ARG A 844 -20.87 17.53 0.04
N PRO A 845 -21.77 17.78 -0.93
CA PRO A 845 -23.13 17.25 -0.89
C PRO A 845 -23.14 15.72 -0.92
N GLN A 846 -24.23 15.13 -0.45
CA GLN A 846 -24.41 13.67 -0.50
C GLN A 846 -24.55 13.14 -1.93
N LEU A 847 -25.22 13.89 -2.79
CA LEU A 847 -25.53 13.51 -4.17
C LEU A 847 -24.44 14.01 -5.13
N HIS A 848 -23.90 13.10 -5.94
CA HIS A 848 -22.99 13.44 -7.03
C HIS A 848 -23.46 12.77 -8.33
N VAL A 849 -23.68 13.57 -9.37
CA VAL A 849 -24.17 13.15 -10.68
C VAL A 849 -23.06 13.34 -11.71
N HIS A 850 -22.88 12.33 -12.56
CA HIS A 850 -21.96 12.38 -13.68
C HIS A 850 -22.68 11.98 -14.97
N VAL A 851 -22.53 12.77 -16.03
CA VAL A 851 -23.12 12.52 -17.34
C VAL A 851 -22.02 12.40 -18.39
N ALA A 852 -21.89 11.21 -18.98
CA ALA A 852 -21.00 10.99 -20.13
C ALA A 852 -21.84 10.96 -21.42
N VAL A 853 -21.61 11.93 -22.30
CA VAL A 853 -22.38 12.13 -23.54
C VAL A 853 -21.56 11.68 -24.74
N PHE A 854 -22.12 10.77 -25.52
CA PHE A 854 -21.60 10.32 -26.81
C PHE A 854 -22.51 10.83 -27.94
N PRO A 855 -22.07 10.85 -29.20
CA PRO A 855 -22.91 11.22 -30.34
C PRO A 855 -24.10 10.28 -30.56
N ASP A 856 -24.05 9.04 -30.03
CA ASP A 856 -25.07 7.99 -30.19
C ASP A 856 -25.59 7.40 -28.86
N ALA A 857 -25.17 7.92 -27.70
CA ALA A 857 -25.58 7.39 -26.39
C ALA A 857 -25.31 8.37 -25.25
N THR A 858 -25.94 8.14 -24.09
CA THR A 858 -25.65 8.86 -22.84
C THR A 858 -25.56 7.90 -21.67
N LEU A 859 -24.56 8.10 -20.81
CA LEU A 859 -24.47 7.44 -19.52
C LEU A 859 -24.77 8.45 -18.41
N LEU A 860 -25.77 8.15 -17.58
CA LEU A 860 -26.16 8.98 -16.43
C LEU A 860 -25.89 8.22 -15.14
N THR A 861 -24.92 8.69 -14.35
CA THR A 861 -24.49 8.04 -13.11
C THR A 861 -24.85 8.88 -11.90
N VAL A 862 -25.43 8.23 -10.89
CA VAL A 862 -25.67 8.80 -9.56
C VAL A 862 -24.82 8.06 -8.53
N SER A 863 -23.87 8.78 -7.93
CA SER A 863 -23.00 8.27 -6.86
C SER A 863 -23.52 8.70 -5.49
N TYR A 864 -23.69 7.74 -4.56
CA TYR A 864 -24.23 7.98 -3.23
C TYR A 864 -23.73 6.96 -2.19
N LEU A 865 -23.83 7.29 -0.90
CA LEU A 865 -23.64 6.36 0.22
C LEU A 865 -24.96 5.66 0.55
N HIS A 866 -24.98 4.37 0.88
CA HIS A 866 -26.22 3.61 1.10
C HIS A 866 -27.05 4.13 2.29
N THR A 867 -26.47 4.94 3.18
CA THR A 867 -27.22 5.68 4.21
C THR A 867 -28.26 6.66 3.61
N PHE A 868 -28.12 7.06 2.35
CA PHE A 868 -28.93 8.08 1.71
C PHE A 868 -30.30 7.56 1.23
N PHE A 869 -30.36 6.38 0.60
CA PHE A 869 -31.62 5.71 0.27
C PHE A 869 -31.49 4.21 -0.04
N ASP A 870 -32.60 3.49 0.10
CA ASP A 870 -32.80 2.16 -0.50
C ASP A 870 -33.30 2.23 -1.96
N ALA A 871 -33.54 1.08 -2.61
CA ALA A 871 -34.01 1.04 -3.99
C ALA A 871 -35.37 1.74 -4.22
N VAL A 872 -36.29 1.70 -3.25
CA VAL A 872 -37.61 2.36 -3.39
C VAL A 872 -37.46 3.87 -3.23
N ALA A 873 -36.69 4.32 -2.24
CA ALA A 873 -36.40 5.74 -2.07
C ALA A 873 -35.59 6.32 -3.24
N ARG A 874 -34.65 5.56 -3.82
CA ARG A 874 -33.98 5.93 -5.08
C ARG A 874 -34.96 6.10 -6.23
N THR A 875 -35.96 5.23 -6.33
CA THR A 875 -37.04 5.36 -7.33
C THR A 875 -37.88 6.62 -7.11
N ASN A 876 -38.19 6.95 -5.85
CA ASN A 876 -38.91 8.18 -5.52
C ASN A 876 -38.12 9.44 -5.92
N PHE A 877 -36.80 9.43 -5.68
CA PHE A 877 -35.91 10.51 -6.14
C PHE A 877 -35.97 10.70 -7.65
N PHE A 878 -35.80 9.63 -8.44
CA PHE A 878 -35.88 9.74 -9.91
C PHE A 878 -37.25 10.19 -10.39
N LYS A 879 -38.35 9.71 -9.79
CA LYS A 879 -39.70 10.16 -10.15
C LYS A 879 -39.91 11.65 -9.91
N ALA A 880 -39.40 12.18 -8.80
CA ALA A 880 -39.49 13.61 -8.50
C ALA A 880 -38.63 14.43 -9.48
N TRP A 881 -37.40 13.98 -9.76
CA TRP A 881 -36.52 14.66 -10.72
C TRP A 881 -37.11 14.68 -12.14
N ILE A 882 -37.66 13.55 -12.58
CA ILE A 882 -38.31 13.43 -13.90
C ILE A 882 -39.58 14.26 -13.98
N ALA A 883 -40.39 14.33 -12.92
CA ALA A 883 -41.56 15.19 -12.90
C ALA A 883 -41.19 16.65 -13.18
N VAL A 884 -40.10 17.14 -12.59
CA VAL A 884 -39.58 18.49 -12.88
C VAL A 884 -39.03 18.59 -14.31
N LEU A 885 -38.30 17.57 -14.79
CA LEU A 885 -37.77 17.52 -16.14
C LEU A 885 -38.87 17.57 -17.23
N GLU A 886 -40.07 17.07 -16.91
CA GLU A 886 -41.25 17.05 -17.77
C GLU A 886 -42.19 18.26 -17.56
N ASP A 887 -41.75 19.27 -16.80
CA ASP A 887 -42.56 20.44 -16.44
C ASP A 887 -43.85 20.10 -15.64
N ARG A 888 -43.83 19.00 -14.88
CA ARG A 888 -44.92 18.50 -14.01
C ARG A 888 -44.58 18.69 -12.52
N GLU A 889 -44.18 19.88 -12.12
CA GLU A 889 -43.78 20.18 -10.73
C GLU A 889 -44.87 19.86 -9.69
N GLU A 890 -46.15 19.95 -10.07
CA GLU A 890 -47.30 19.58 -9.22
C GLU A 890 -47.35 18.10 -8.83
N ASP A 891 -46.67 17.24 -9.59
CA ASP A 891 -46.57 15.80 -9.32
C ASP A 891 -45.43 15.47 -8.34
N VAL A 892 -44.58 16.43 -7.99
CA VAL A 892 -43.51 16.27 -7.00
C VAL A 892 -44.15 16.09 -5.61
N PRO A 893 -44.01 14.92 -4.96
CA PRO A 893 -44.65 14.69 -3.67
C PRO A 893 -43.96 15.54 -2.59
N PRO A 894 -44.69 15.94 -1.52
CA PRO A 894 -44.07 16.59 -0.37
C PRO A 894 -42.96 15.72 0.23
N PHE A 895 -41.75 16.29 0.33
CA PHE A 895 -40.61 15.62 0.97
C PHE A 895 -40.89 15.34 2.43
N VAL A 896 -40.43 14.21 2.96
CA VAL A 896 -40.47 13.89 4.40
C VAL A 896 -39.18 14.41 5.04
N PRO A 897 -39.22 15.49 5.84
CA PRO A 897 -38.03 16.12 6.42
C PRO A 897 -37.12 15.15 7.18
N PHE A 898 -35.81 15.40 7.16
CA PHE A 898 -34.83 14.50 7.80
C PHE A 898 -34.92 14.43 9.33
N ASP A 899 -35.51 15.43 9.98
CA ASP A 899 -35.78 15.44 11.42
C ASP A 899 -36.99 14.58 11.83
N GLN A 900 -37.77 14.09 10.86
CA GLN A 900 -38.84 13.12 11.10
C GLN A 900 -38.31 11.70 10.85
N ASP A 901 -38.41 10.82 11.86
CA ASP A 901 -38.02 9.40 11.74
C ASP A 901 -39.25 8.47 11.86
N PRO A 902 -39.95 8.19 10.73
CA PRO A 902 -41.11 7.29 10.68
C PRO A 902 -40.89 5.91 11.31
N LEU A 903 -39.67 5.39 11.25
CA LEU A 903 -39.33 4.02 11.69
C LEU A 903 -38.53 4.01 13.00
N GLY A 904 -38.29 5.16 13.62
CA GLY A 904 -37.40 5.30 14.78
C GLY A 904 -37.83 4.51 16.02
N ASN A 905 -39.12 4.16 16.13
CA ASN A 905 -39.68 3.35 17.22
C ASN A 905 -39.88 1.87 16.86
N LEU A 906 -39.64 1.48 15.60
CA LEU A 906 -39.85 0.12 15.14
C LEU A 906 -39.00 -0.87 15.96
N GLY A 907 -39.63 -1.90 16.53
CA GLY A 907 -38.98 -2.92 17.36
C GLY A 907 -38.71 -2.53 18.82
N LYS A 908 -39.08 -1.32 19.27
CA LYS A 908 -38.97 -0.95 20.70
C LYS A 908 -40.10 -1.57 21.51
N GLY A 909 -39.77 -2.30 22.57
CA GLY A 909 -40.74 -2.88 23.50
C GLY A 909 -41.48 -4.12 22.98
N VAL A 910 -40.99 -4.74 21.89
CA VAL A 910 -41.55 -5.97 21.32
C VAL A 910 -40.70 -7.17 21.75
N ALA A 911 -41.35 -8.28 22.13
CA ALA A 911 -40.65 -9.50 22.53
C ALA A 911 -39.97 -10.16 21.32
N ARG A 912 -38.63 -10.22 21.37
CA ARG A 912 -37.78 -10.86 20.34
C ARG A 912 -38.09 -12.34 20.13
N GLU A 913 -38.64 -13.01 21.14
CA GLU A 913 -39.04 -14.42 21.12
C GLU A 913 -40.19 -14.68 20.13
N ASN A 914 -40.92 -13.65 19.72
CA ASN A 914 -41.99 -13.73 18.73
C ASN A 914 -41.48 -13.91 17.29
N TYR A 915 -40.17 -13.76 17.06
CA TYR A 915 -39.57 -13.95 15.75
C TYR A 915 -39.57 -15.43 15.36
N GLY A 916 -40.08 -15.77 14.18
CA GLY A 916 -40.27 -17.15 13.72
C GLY A 916 -38.99 -17.98 13.68
N HIS A 917 -37.84 -17.34 13.46
CA HIS A 917 -36.52 -17.98 13.50
C HIS A 917 -35.74 -17.75 14.80
N PHE A 918 -36.37 -17.26 15.87
CA PHE A 918 -35.68 -16.94 17.13
C PHE A 918 -34.84 -18.10 17.67
N ARG A 919 -35.36 -19.34 17.60
CA ARG A 919 -34.64 -20.55 18.04
C ARG A 919 -33.55 -21.04 17.08
N ARG A 920 -33.44 -20.45 15.89
CA ARG A 920 -32.46 -20.78 14.85
C ARG A 920 -31.40 -19.68 14.68
N LEU A 921 -31.40 -18.68 15.56
CA LEU A 921 -30.40 -17.62 15.54
C LEU A 921 -29.02 -18.19 15.87
N VAL A 922 -28.03 -17.85 15.06
CA VAL A 922 -26.64 -18.17 15.36
C VAL A 922 -26.14 -17.21 16.44
N ALA A 923 -25.91 -17.73 17.64
CA ALA A 923 -25.47 -16.96 18.80
C ALA A 923 -24.37 -17.70 19.60
N GLY A 924 -23.68 -16.98 20.50
CA GLY A 924 -22.65 -17.54 21.37
C GLY A 924 -21.52 -18.23 20.59
N LEU A 925 -21.10 -19.41 21.04
CA LEU A 925 -20.01 -20.18 20.40
C LEU A 925 -20.28 -20.50 18.92
N SER A 926 -21.53 -20.71 18.53
CA SER A 926 -21.88 -20.99 17.14
C SER A 926 -21.58 -19.80 16.22
N LEU A 927 -21.72 -18.57 16.71
CA LEU A 927 -21.39 -17.35 15.97
C LEU A 927 -19.87 -17.20 15.80
N VAL A 928 -19.10 -17.52 16.85
CA VAL A 928 -17.64 -17.54 16.80
C VAL A 928 -17.14 -18.55 15.76
N LEU A 929 -17.67 -19.77 15.78
CA LEU A 929 -17.30 -20.82 14.85
C LEU A 929 -17.67 -20.48 13.39
N PHE A 930 -18.85 -19.88 13.18
CA PHE A 930 -19.24 -19.36 11.88
C PHE A 930 -18.24 -18.31 11.40
N GLY A 931 -17.93 -17.33 12.25
CA GLY A 931 -17.03 -16.24 11.87
C GLY A 931 -15.61 -16.74 11.56
N LEU A 932 -15.07 -17.68 12.34
CA LEU A 932 -13.77 -18.31 12.03
C LEU A 932 -13.79 -19.00 10.67
N ARG A 933 -14.83 -19.80 10.38
CA ARG A 933 -14.97 -20.49 9.08
C ARG A 933 -15.11 -19.52 7.94
N TYR A 934 -15.88 -18.46 8.13
CA TYR A 934 -16.04 -17.40 7.14
C TYR A 934 -14.70 -16.70 6.88
N LEU A 935 -13.89 -16.43 7.91
CA LEU A 935 -12.52 -15.92 7.73
C LEU A 935 -11.62 -16.91 6.98
N PHE A 936 -11.70 -18.20 7.28
CA PHE A 936 -10.97 -19.22 6.51
C PHE A 936 -11.39 -19.21 5.04
N GLU A 937 -12.69 -19.06 4.76
CA GLU A 937 -13.23 -18.97 3.40
C GLU A 937 -12.75 -17.71 2.67
N LEU A 938 -12.74 -16.55 3.33
CA LEU A 938 -12.18 -15.30 2.81
C LEU A 938 -10.65 -15.39 2.62
N PHE A 939 -9.96 -16.11 3.51
CA PHE A 939 -8.50 -16.27 3.45
C PHE A 939 -8.06 -17.17 2.30
N TRP A 940 -8.78 -18.27 2.05
CA TRP A 940 -8.43 -19.26 1.04
C TRP A 940 -8.87 -18.86 -0.37
N PHE A 941 -10.02 -18.19 -0.48
CA PHE A 941 -10.57 -17.71 -1.75
C PHE A 941 -10.59 -16.18 -1.71
N ARG A 942 -9.49 -15.53 -2.12
CA ARG A 942 -9.35 -14.07 -1.94
C ARG A 942 -9.92 -13.25 -3.09
N LYS A 943 -9.82 -13.77 -4.31
CA LYS A 943 -10.25 -13.06 -5.51
C LYS A 943 -11.77 -13.14 -5.62
N GLU A 944 -12.41 -11.99 -5.67
CA GLU A 944 -13.83 -11.84 -5.95
C GLU A 944 -14.00 -11.19 -7.31
N GLU A 945 -14.99 -11.69 -8.04
CA GLU A 945 -15.36 -11.19 -9.35
C GLU A 945 -16.86 -10.88 -9.31
N GLU A 946 -17.23 -9.80 -9.99
CA GLU A 946 -18.62 -9.40 -10.17
C GLU A 946 -18.93 -9.29 -11.65
N HIS A 947 -19.91 -10.04 -12.15
CA HIS A 947 -20.31 -9.99 -13.55
C HIS A 947 -21.83 -9.81 -13.71
N PRO A 948 -22.25 -9.01 -14.70
CA PRO A 948 -23.65 -8.94 -15.09
C PRO A 948 -24.06 -10.20 -15.88
N ILE A 949 -25.24 -10.72 -15.57
CA ILE A 949 -25.86 -11.89 -16.19
C ILE A 949 -27.22 -11.49 -16.74
N ARG A 950 -27.50 -11.83 -18.00
CA ARG A 950 -28.81 -11.63 -18.65
C ARG A 950 -29.49 -12.99 -18.75
N VAL A 951 -30.63 -13.14 -18.11
CA VAL A 951 -31.46 -14.33 -18.28
C VAL A 951 -32.64 -13.97 -19.19
N PRO A 952 -32.72 -14.54 -20.40
CA PRO A 952 -33.79 -14.21 -21.33
C PRO A 952 -35.18 -14.44 -20.74
N GLY A 953 -36.12 -13.56 -21.08
CA GLY A 953 -37.49 -13.60 -20.52
C GLY A 953 -38.18 -14.95 -20.72
N HIS A 954 -38.02 -15.55 -21.90
CA HIS A 954 -38.58 -16.87 -22.22
C HIS A 954 -37.99 -18.01 -21.37
N CYS A 955 -36.71 -17.92 -20.99
CA CYS A 955 -36.07 -18.89 -20.10
C CYS A 955 -36.65 -18.81 -18.68
N VAL A 956 -36.86 -17.59 -18.18
CA VAL A 956 -37.49 -17.38 -16.87
C VAL A 956 -38.93 -17.87 -16.87
N GLU A 957 -39.69 -17.57 -17.92
CA GLU A 957 -41.06 -18.03 -18.06
C GLU A 957 -41.14 -19.56 -18.13
N ARG A 958 -40.23 -20.21 -18.85
CA ARG A 958 -40.09 -21.67 -18.86
C ARG A 958 -39.79 -22.24 -17.46
N MET A 959 -38.83 -21.66 -16.73
CA MET A 959 -38.54 -22.07 -15.35
C MET A 959 -39.78 -21.92 -14.45
N ARG A 960 -40.54 -20.84 -14.62
CA ARG A 960 -41.77 -20.58 -13.87
C ARG A 960 -42.87 -21.58 -14.19
N GLN A 961 -43.10 -21.88 -15.46
CA GLN A 961 -44.12 -22.85 -15.90
C GLN A 961 -43.80 -24.24 -15.37
N ASN A 962 -42.56 -24.72 -15.56
CA ASN A 962 -42.11 -26.02 -15.04
C ASN A 962 -42.28 -26.12 -13.52
N ALA A 963 -41.86 -25.09 -12.78
CA ALA A 963 -42.02 -25.04 -11.33
C ALA A 963 -43.51 -25.06 -10.91
N GLN A 964 -44.37 -24.33 -11.63
CA GLN A 964 -45.80 -24.25 -11.33
C GLN A 964 -46.54 -25.56 -11.64
N GLU A 965 -46.17 -26.25 -12.72
CA GLU A 965 -46.70 -27.57 -13.11
C GLU A 965 -46.32 -28.65 -12.09
N GLU A 966 -45.07 -28.69 -11.65
CA GLU A 966 -44.62 -29.63 -10.61
C GLU A 966 -45.33 -29.38 -9.27
N LEU A 967 -45.53 -28.13 -8.90
CA LEU A 967 -46.30 -27.77 -7.71
C LEU A 967 -47.76 -28.20 -7.83
N ALA A 968 -48.38 -28.05 -9.01
CA ALA A 968 -49.73 -28.53 -9.26
C ALA A 968 -49.83 -30.06 -9.15
N ALA A 969 -48.87 -30.79 -9.74
CA ALA A 969 -48.82 -32.25 -9.70
C ALA A 969 -48.57 -32.82 -8.28
N SER A 970 -47.86 -32.08 -7.42
CA SER A 970 -47.55 -32.48 -6.05
C SER A 970 -48.55 -31.98 -5.00
N THR A 971 -49.53 -31.16 -5.40
CA THR A 971 -50.58 -30.65 -4.49
C THR A 971 -51.70 -31.68 -4.31
N PRO A 972 -52.08 -32.04 -3.08
CA PRO A 972 -53.18 -32.97 -2.83
C PRO A 972 -54.52 -32.52 -3.43
N GLU A 973 -55.34 -33.48 -3.87
CA GLU A 973 -56.66 -33.23 -4.47
C GLU A 973 -57.55 -32.38 -3.53
N GLY A 974 -57.97 -31.20 -3.98
CA GLY A 974 -58.80 -30.26 -3.21
C GLY A 974 -58.04 -29.19 -2.41
N ALA A 975 -56.70 -29.16 -2.44
CA ALA A 975 -55.90 -28.08 -1.87
C ALA A 975 -55.51 -27.02 -2.92
N ASP A 976 -55.32 -25.77 -2.49
CA ASP A 976 -54.88 -24.67 -3.37
C ASP A 976 -53.43 -24.87 -3.81
N VAL A 977 -53.19 -24.84 -5.13
CA VAL A 977 -51.84 -24.97 -5.70
C VAL A 977 -50.99 -23.75 -5.30
N PRO A 978 -49.79 -23.96 -4.70
CA PRO A 978 -48.91 -22.85 -4.35
C PRO A 978 -48.48 -22.05 -5.58
N PHE A 979 -48.72 -20.75 -5.57
CA PHE A 979 -48.30 -19.83 -6.64
C PHE A 979 -46.82 -19.46 -6.49
N VAL A 980 -46.06 -19.46 -7.58
CA VAL A 980 -44.69 -18.92 -7.66
C VAL A 980 -44.59 -17.83 -8.74
N SER A 981 -43.89 -16.74 -8.42
CA SER A 981 -43.65 -15.63 -9.34
C SER A 981 -42.32 -15.76 -10.09
N GLU A 982 -42.12 -15.01 -11.17
CA GLU A 982 -40.84 -15.00 -11.90
C GLU A 982 -39.64 -14.66 -11.00
N PRO A 983 -39.68 -13.64 -10.10
CA PRO A 983 -38.58 -13.44 -9.16
C PRO A 983 -38.32 -14.62 -8.21
N ASP A 984 -39.34 -15.41 -7.87
CA ASP A 984 -39.19 -16.58 -6.99
C ASP A 984 -38.33 -17.65 -7.69
N VAL A 985 -38.58 -17.91 -8.98
CA VAL A 985 -37.80 -18.88 -9.77
C VAL A 985 -36.43 -18.33 -10.18
N VAL A 986 -36.28 -17.03 -10.43
CA VAL A 986 -34.97 -16.41 -10.67
C VAL A 986 -34.07 -16.53 -9.44
N SER A 987 -34.61 -16.26 -8.25
CA SER A 987 -33.90 -16.46 -6.98
C SER A 987 -33.55 -17.93 -6.76
N ALA A 988 -34.49 -18.85 -7.01
CA ALA A 988 -34.25 -20.29 -6.88
C ALA A 988 -33.16 -20.79 -7.83
N TRP A 989 -33.17 -20.33 -9.09
CA TRP A 989 -32.14 -20.65 -10.07
C TRP A 989 -30.77 -20.13 -9.61
N TRP A 990 -30.68 -18.89 -9.12
CA TRP A 990 -29.43 -18.35 -8.59
C TRP A 990 -28.92 -19.16 -7.40
N VAL A 991 -29.79 -19.53 -6.45
CA VAL A 991 -29.42 -20.35 -5.29
C VAL A 991 -28.84 -21.69 -5.74
N LYS A 992 -29.52 -22.38 -6.66
CA LYS A 992 -29.04 -23.66 -7.20
C LYS A 992 -27.72 -23.49 -7.96
N THR A 993 -27.60 -22.44 -8.76
CA THR A 993 -26.39 -22.13 -9.54
C THR A 993 -25.18 -21.93 -8.65
N MET A 994 -25.34 -21.12 -7.60
CA MET A 994 -24.29 -20.82 -6.63
C MET A 994 -23.92 -22.03 -5.79
N VAL A 995 -24.89 -22.80 -5.28
CA VAL A 995 -24.61 -24.00 -4.48
C VAL A 995 -23.87 -25.04 -5.32
N THR A 996 -24.27 -25.23 -6.58
CA THR A 996 -23.57 -26.11 -7.52
C THR A 996 -22.15 -25.63 -7.80
N ALA A 997 -21.95 -24.32 -8.00
CA ALA A 997 -20.63 -23.74 -8.29
C ALA A 997 -19.70 -23.73 -7.07
N LEU A 998 -20.24 -23.49 -5.87
CA LEU A 998 -19.47 -23.47 -4.63
C LEU A 998 -19.16 -24.87 -4.10
N ASN A 999 -19.97 -25.86 -4.49
CA ASN A 999 -19.87 -27.27 -4.10
C ASN A 999 -19.66 -27.50 -2.58
N PRO A 1000 -20.55 -26.96 -1.71
CA PRO A 1000 -20.44 -27.20 -0.27
C PRO A 1000 -20.78 -28.65 0.09
N SER A 1001 -20.42 -29.09 1.30
CA SER A 1001 -20.77 -30.45 1.76
C SER A 1001 -22.29 -30.66 1.77
N PRO A 1002 -22.83 -31.85 1.43
CA PRO A 1002 -24.28 -32.09 1.33
C PRO A 1002 -25.10 -31.73 2.57
N GLY A 1003 -24.52 -31.87 3.76
CA GLY A 1003 -25.15 -31.50 5.04
C GLY A 1003 -24.99 -30.03 5.45
N ARG A 1004 -24.35 -29.18 4.63
CA ARG A 1004 -24.14 -27.76 4.96
C ARG A 1004 -25.45 -26.99 4.81
N THR A 1005 -25.76 -26.19 5.82
CA THR A 1005 -26.89 -25.27 5.84
C THR A 1005 -26.62 -24.08 4.92
N VAL A 1006 -27.57 -23.73 4.06
CA VAL A 1006 -27.52 -22.58 3.15
C VAL A 1006 -28.55 -21.57 3.61
N MET A 1007 -28.09 -20.39 4.02
CA MET A 1007 -28.94 -19.28 4.45
C MET A 1007 -29.04 -18.27 3.31
N VAL A 1008 -30.26 -18.02 2.82
CA VAL A 1008 -30.56 -17.03 1.80
C VAL A 1008 -31.26 -15.85 2.45
N MET A 1009 -30.57 -14.71 2.53
CA MET A 1009 -31.12 -13.44 2.99
C MET A 1009 -31.73 -12.67 1.81
N SER A 1010 -32.98 -12.24 1.95
CA SER A 1010 -33.73 -11.51 0.91
C SER A 1010 -34.36 -10.24 1.47
N PRO A 1011 -33.76 -9.06 1.22
CA PRO A 1011 -34.33 -7.78 1.62
C PRO A 1011 -35.67 -7.50 0.92
N PHE A 1012 -36.62 -6.93 1.65
CA PHE A 1012 -37.89 -6.42 1.14
C PHE A 1012 -38.26 -5.09 1.79
N ASN A 1013 -38.84 -4.19 1.01
CA ASN A 1013 -39.30 -2.90 1.52
C ASN A 1013 -40.58 -3.05 2.36
N VAL A 1014 -40.69 -2.26 3.44
CA VAL A 1014 -41.78 -2.36 4.42
C VAL A 1014 -42.71 -1.15 4.47
N TRP A 1015 -42.59 -0.16 3.58
CA TRP A 1015 -43.55 0.94 3.55
C TRP A 1015 -44.97 0.37 3.56
N GLY A 1016 -45.25 -0.60 2.67
CA GLY A 1016 -46.59 -1.16 2.50
C GLY A 1016 -47.17 -1.79 3.76
N LEU A 1017 -46.33 -2.18 4.72
CA LEU A 1017 -46.73 -2.71 6.02
C LEU A 1017 -47.02 -1.57 7.00
N PHE A 1018 -46.17 -0.55 7.09
CA PHE A 1018 -46.26 0.55 8.06
C PHE A 1018 -46.76 1.85 7.43
N LYS A 1019 -47.79 1.79 6.57
CA LYS A 1019 -48.29 2.96 5.83
C LYS A 1019 -48.69 4.12 6.74
N GLU A 1020 -49.21 3.80 7.93
CA GLU A 1020 -49.59 4.77 8.95
C GLU A 1020 -48.43 5.61 9.49
N SER A 1021 -47.20 5.11 9.39
CA SER A 1021 -45.99 5.78 9.89
C SER A 1021 -45.43 6.80 8.89
N PHE A 1022 -45.79 6.71 7.60
CA PHE A 1022 -45.22 7.53 6.55
C PHE A 1022 -46.18 8.63 6.06
N PRO A 1023 -45.81 9.92 6.13
CA PRO A 1023 -46.56 11.01 5.50
C PRO A 1023 -46.72 10.80 3.99
N ALA A 1024 -47.87 11.22 3.43
CA ALA A 1024 -48.18 11.14 2.00
C ALA A 1024 -47.93 9.76 1.34
N GLY A 1025 -48.02 8.67 2.11
CA GLY A 1025 -47.80 7.31 1.62
C GLY A 1025 -46.36 7.02 1.19
N ALA A 1026 -45.37 7.63 1.85
CA ALA A 1026 -43.92 7.45 1.62
C ALA A 1026 -43.39 7.92 0.25
N LYS A 1027 -44.21 8.57 -0.58
CA LYS A 1027 -43.79 9.02 -1.93
C LYS A 1027 -42.66 10.05 -1.90
N GLY A 1028 -42.58 10.88 -0.86
CA GLY A 1028 -41.47 11.82 -0.62
C GLY A 1028 -40.49 11.35 0.45
N PHE A 1029 -40.52 10.07 0.85
CA PHE A 1029 -39.56 9.53 1.80
C PHE A 1029 -38.26 9.14 1.09
N ILE A 1030 -37.16 9.77 1.51
CA ILE A 1030 -35.79 9.46 1.09
C ILE A 1030 -35.02 8.92 2.31
N GLY A 1031 -34.67 7.64 2.27
CA GLY A 1031 -34.02 6.89 3.35
C GLY A 1031 -34.16 5.38 3.17
N ASN A 1032 -33.74 4.58 4.14
CA ASN A 1032 -33.81 3.12 4.13
C ASN A 1032 -35.07 2.62 4.86
N ALA A 1033 -35.90 1.83 4.18
CA ALA A 1033 -37.13 1.25 4.73
C ALA A 1033 -37.28 -0.23 4.32
N PHE A 1034 -36.21 -1.01 4.46
CA PHE A 1034 -36.18 -2.43 4.12
C PHE A 1034 -35.78 -3.31 5.31
N PHE A 1035 -36.27 -4.55 5.30
CA PHE A 1035 -35.98 -5.59 6.27
C PHE A 1035 -35.82 -6.94 5.57
N ASN A 1036 -35.31 -7.95 6.28
CA ASN A 1036 -34.84 -9.19 5.65
C ASN A 1036 -35.81 -10.35 5.88
N SER A 1037 -36.06 -11.12 4.81
CA SER A 1037 -36.57 -12.48 4.91
C SER A 1037 -35.41 -13.47 4.88
N TYR A 1038 -35.51 -14.57 5.62
CA TYR A 1038 -34.48 -15.60 5.69
C TYR A 1038 -35.03 -16.96 5.30
N THR A 1039 -34.47 -17.54 4.25
CA THR A 1039 -34.78 -18.90 3.84
C THR A 1039 -33.60 -19.80 4.17
N VAL A 1040 -33.86 -20.93 4.83
CA VAL A 1040 -32.83 -21.90 5.23
C VAL A 1040 -33.02 -23.19 4.45
N HIS A 1041 -32.00 -23.61 3.72
CA HIS A 1041 -31.96 -24.84 2.93
C HIS A 1041 -30.84 -25.76 3.40
N LYS A 1042 -30.93 -27.06 3.08
CA LYS A 1042 -29.77 -27.94 3.07
C LYS A 1042 -29.18 -28.01 1.67
N THR A 1043 -27.86 -28.18 1.58
CA THR A 1043 -27.16 -28.31 0.29
C THR A 1043 -27.74 -29.45 -0.55
N SER A 1044 -28.02 -30.62 0.04
CA SER A 1044 -28.64 -31.74 -0.68
C SER A 1044 -30.02 -31.39 -1.25
N GLU A 1045 -30.88 -30.71 -0.47
CA GLU A 1045 -32.21 -30.27 -0.90
C GLU A 1045 -32.13 -29.33 -2.11
N VAL A 1046 -31.12 -28.45 -2.15
CA VAL A 1046 -30.91 -27.52 -3.26
C VAL A 1046 -30.47 -28.24 -4.54
N LEU A 1047 -29.61 -29.26 -4.41
CA LEU A 1047 -29.06 -29.99 -5.55
C LEU A 1047 -30.07 -31.00 -6.13
N GLU A 1048 -30.96 -31.56 -5.30
CA GLU A 1048 -31.97 -32.55 -5.70
C GLU A 1048 -33.19 -31.92 -6.40
N ASP A 1049 -33.48 -30.62 -6.19
CA ASP A 1049 -34.62 -29.93 -6.79
C ASP A 1049 -34.37 -29.58 -8.27
N ASN A 1050 -34.79 -30.46 -9.18
CA ASN A 1050 -34.51 -30.36 -10.61
C ASN A 1050 -35.22 -29.19 -11.30
N ASN A 1051 -36.51 -28.96 -11.04
CA ASN A 1051 -37.28 -27.91 -11.71
C ASN A 1051 -37.49 -26.65 -10.85
N LEU A 1052 -36.71 -26.48 -9.77
CA LEU A 1052 -36.73 -25.31 -8.89
C LEU A 1052 -38.04 -25.10 -8.12
N ALA A 1053 -38.97 -26.07 -8.18
CA ALA A 1053 -40.33 -25.97 -7.65
C ALA A 1053 -40.33 -25.82 -6.12
N SER A 1054 -39.55 -26.66 -5.44
CA SER A 1054 -39.45 -26.67 -3.98
C SER A 1054 -38.72 -25.43 -3.47
N LEU A 1055 -37.61 -25.05 -4.12
CA LEU A 1055 -36.81 -23.88 -3.80
C LEU A 1055 -37.60 -22.58 -3.98
N ALA A 1056 -38.26 -22.39 -5.12
CA ALA A 1056 -39.07 -21.21 -5.41
C ALA A 1056 -40.25 -21.08 -4.43
N ARG A 1057 -40.96 -22.18 -4.16
CA ARG A 1057 -42.05 -22.22 -3.17
C ARG A 1057 -41.55 -21.84 -1.78
N LYS A 1058 -40.43 -22.40 -1.33
CA LYS A 1058 -39.88 -22.18 0.02
C LYS A 1058 -39.33 -20.76 0.20
N ASN A 1059 -38.68 -20.20 -0.81
CA ASN A 1059 -38.26 -18.79 -0.83
C ASN A 1059 -39.48 -17.86 -0.71
N ARG A 1060 -40.55 -18.12 -1.47
CA ARG A 1060 -41.79 -17.35 -1.41
C ARG A 1060 -42.49 -17.47 -0.05
N GLN A 1061 -42.61 -18.69 0.47
CA GLN A 1061 -43.24 -18.96 1.76
C GLN A 1061 -42.53 -18.17 2.87
N ALA A 1062 -41.19 -18.25 2.94
CA ALA A 1062 -40.40 -17.51 3.92
C ALA A 1062 -40.59 -15.99 3.77
N LEU A 1063 -40.63 -15.46 2.54
CA LEU A 1063 -40.92 -14.04 2.29
C LEU A 1063 -42.30 -13.64 2.82
N MET A 1064 -43.33 -14.44 2.59
CA MET A 1064 -44.69 -14.15 3.06
C MET A 1064 -44.80 -14.25 4.59
N GLU A 1065 -44.09 -15.21 5.21
CA GLU A 1065 -44.04 -15.36 6.67
C GLU A 1065 -43.39 -14.15 7.34
N HIS A 1066 -42.24 -13.68 6.84
CA HIS A 1066 -41.53 -12.53 7.42
C HIS A 1066 -42.14 -11.18 7.08
N ARG A 1067 -42.92 -11.07 5.99
CA ARG A 1067 -43.53 -9.81 5.53
C ARG A 1067 -44.84 -9.51 6.26
N THR A 1068 -44.79 -9.53 7.59
CA THR A 1068 -45.87 -9.13 8.51
C THR A 1068 -45.35 -8.09 9.49
N LYS A 1069 -46.24 -7.30 10.12
CA LYS A 1069 -45.81 -6.28 11.09
C LYS A 1069 -45.10 -6.92 12.26
N GLU A 1070 -45.68 -8.00 12.78
CA GLU A 1070 -45.23 -8.72 13.96
C GLU A 1070 -43.83 -9.32 13.75
N GLN A 1071 -43.56 -9.92 12.59
CA GLN A 1071 -42.24 -10.49 12.30
C GLN A 1071 -41.18 -9.41 12.07
N VAL A 1072 -41.51 -8.31 11.39
CA VAL A 1072 -40.59 -7.19 11.20
C VAL A 1072 -40.26 -6.53 12.54
N GLU A 1073 -41.25 -6.31 13.40
CA GLU A 1073 -41.06 -5.76 14.74
C GLU A 1073 -40.22 -6.67 15.64
N ALA A 1074 -40.46 -7.99 15.63
CA ALA A 1074 -39.67 -8.94 16.40
C ALA A 1074 -38.22 -9.06 15.88
N MET A 1075 -38.01 -9.05 14.56
CA MET A 1075 -36.66 -9.06 13.96
C MET A 1075 -35.90 -7.77 14.27
N THR A 1076 -36.56 -6.62 14.22
CA THR A 1076 -35.94 -5.34 14.55
C THR A 1076 -35.62 -5.22 16.05
N ALA A 1077 -36.42 -5.82 16.93
CA ALA A 1077 -36.07 -5.96 18.35
C ALA A 1077 -34.75 -6.75 18.52
N ILE A 1078 -34.58 -7.86 17.80
CA ILE A 1078 -33.32 -8.64 17.80
C ILE A 1078 -32.15 -7.80 17.29
N GLN A 1079 -32.33 -7.08 16.18
CA GLN A 1079 -31.29 -6.25 15.59
C GLN A 1079 -30.90 -5.09 16.52
N ARG A 1080 -31.85 -4.48 17.24
CA ARG A 1080 -31.59 -3.41 18.21
C ARG A 1080 -30.81 -3.89 19.44
N ASP A 1081 -31.14 -5.08 19.93
CA ASP A 1081 -30.46 -5.70 21.09
C ASP A 1081 -29.05 -6.22 20.74
N SER A 1082 -28.75 -6.39 19.44
CA SER A 1082 -27.44 -6.83 18.98
C SER A 1082 -26.39 -5.74 19.15
N PHE A 1083 -25.23 -6.09 19.73
CA PHE A 1083 -24.10 -5.17 19.95
C PHE A 1083 -23.65 -4.43 18.67
N MET A 1084 -23.66 -5.12 17.52
CA MET A 1084 -23.25 -4.56 16.23
C MET A 1084 -24.41 -4.01 15.39
N GLN A 1085 -25.66 -4.16 15.85
CA GLN A 1085 -26.88 -3.76 15.13
C GLN A 1085 -26.98 -4.30 13.70
N ILE A 1086 -26.35 -5.44 13.44
CA ILE A 1086 -26.38 -6.15 12.16
C ILE A 1086 -27.60 -7.07 12.06
N PRO A 1087 -28.09 -7.36 10.84
CA PRO A 1087 -29.13 -8.36 10.64
C PRO A 1087 -28.76 -9.73 11.24
N PRO A 1088 -29.71 -10.45 11.86
CA PRO A 1088 -29.45 -11.74 12.46
C PRO A 1088 -29.05 -12.82 11.43
N LEU A 1089 -28.13 -13.71 11.84
CA LEU A 1089 -27.82 -14.94 11.11
C LEU A 1089 -28.75 -16.07 11.56
N VAL A 1090 -29.29 -16.83 10.60
CA VAL A 1090 -30.25 -17.92 10.84
C VAL A 1090 -29.69 -19.22 10.28
N GLY A 1091 -29.44 -20.22 11.13
CA GLY A 1091 -28.90 -21.52 10.75
C GLY A 1091 -27.96 -22.10 11.79
N ASP A 1092 -26.98 -22.88 11.33
CA ASP A 1092 -25.97 -23.52 12.17
C ASP A 1092 -24.60 -22.83 12.03
N SER A 1093 -23.64 -23.18 12.89
CA SER A 1093 -22.28 -22.64 12.85
C SER A 1093 -21.49 -22.94 11.56
N ASN A 1094 -21.98 -23.87 10.73
CA ASN A 1094 -21.41 -24.21 9.42
C ASN A 1094 -22.16 -23.55 8.25
N LEU A 1095 -23.05 -22.58 8.48
CA LEU A 1095 -23.88 -22.06 7.38
C LEU A 1095 -23.04 -21.43 6.25
N LEU A 1096 -23.54 -21.56 5.02
CA LEU A 1096 -23.13 -20.79 3.86
C LEU A 1096 -24.05 -19.57 3.76
N PHE A 1097 -23.48 -18.38 3.88
CA PHE A 1097 -24.21 -17.12 3.80
C PHE A 1097 -24.34 -16.68 2.34
N MET A 1098 -25.57 -16.39 1.91
CA MET A 1098 -25.92 -15.94 0.58
C MET A 1098 -26.97 -14.83 0.69
N THR A 1099 -26.83 -13.76 -0.10
CA THR A 1099 -27.80 -12.66 -0.11
C THR A 1099 -28.25 -12.35 -1.51
N HIS A 1100 -29.56 -12.16 -1.71
CA HIS A 1100 -30.10 -11.71 -2.97
C HIS A 1100 -31.06 -10.53 -2.76
N THR A 1101 -30.84 -9.45 -3.51
CA THR A 1101 -31.67 -8.25 -3.49
C THR A 1101 -32.49 -8.16 -4.77
N ASN A 1102 -33.81 -8.04 -4.63
CA ASN A 1102 -34.72 -7.96 -5.77
C ASN A 1102 -35.25 -6.53 -5.93
N GLN A 1103 -34.71 -5.82 -6.93
CA GLN A 1103 -35.09 -4.44 -7.23
C GLN A 1103 -36.08 -4.34 -8.39
N HIS A 1104 -36.63 -5.46 -8.88
CA HIS A 1104 -37.56 -5.46 -10.03
C HIS A 1104 -38.76 -4.51 -9.86
N LYS A 1105 -39.29 -4.38 -8.64
CA LYS A 1105 -40.41 -3.47 -8.34
C LYS A 1105 -40.06 -1.99 -8.47
N ALA A 1106 -38.78 -1.63 -8.50
CA ALA A 1106 -38.32 -0.28 -8.75
C ALA A 1106 -38.53 0.16 -10.21
N ARG A 1107 -38.62 -0.80 -11.15
CA ARG A 1107 -38.90 -0.55 -12.58
C ARG A 1107 -37.96 0.47 -13.21
N TYR A 1108 -36.66 0.39 -12.90
CA TYR A 1108 -35.67 1.32 -13.42
C TYR A 1108 -35.61 1.36 -14.96
N PHE A 1109 -35.87 0.24 -15.63
CA PHE A 1109 -35.92 0.20 -17.10
C PHE A 1109 -37.14 0.90 -17.72
N GLU A 1110 -38.16 1.21 -16.91
CA GLU A 1110 -39.35 1.96 -17.32
C GLU A 1110 -39.23 3.47 -17.02
N THR A 1111 -38.10 3.90 -16.45
CA THR A 1111 -37.85 5.31 -16.13
C THR A 1111 -37.70 6.12 -17.41
N ASP A 1112 -38.46 7.22 -17.52
CA ASP A 1112 -38.65 7.98 -18.75
C ASP A 1112 -37.92 9.32 -18.67
N PHE A 1113 -36.80 9.45 -19.39
CA PHE A 1113 -36.03 10.68 -19.54
C PHE A 1113 -36.24 11.32 -20.92
N SER A 1114 -37.34 11.00 -21.62
CA SER A 1114 -37.58 11.46 -23.00
C SER A 1114 -37.57 12.99 -23.13
N ALA A 1115 -37.96 13.74 -22.10
CA ALA A 1115 -37.90 15.20 -22.07
C ALA A 1115 -36.47 15.79 -22.17
N ALA A 1116 -35.45 15.02 -21.80
CA ALA A 1116 -34.05 15.40 -21.98
C ALA A 1116 -33.46 14.97 -23.34
N VAL A 1117 -34.15 14.15 -24.14
CA VAL A 1117 -33.57 13.61 -25.38
C VAL A 1117 -33.45 14.70 -26.45
N VAL A 1118 -32.25 14.84 -27.01
CA VAL A 1118 -31.96 15.76 -28.13
C VAL A 1118 -31.92 15.04 -29.48
N ALA A 1119 -31.50 13.78 -29.49
CA ALA A 1119 -31.48 12.94 -30.69
C ALA A 1119 -31.53 11.45 -30.32
N PRO A 1120 -32.20 10.61 -31.13
CA PRO A 1120 -32.07 9.17 -31.01
C PRO A 1120 -30.69 8.73 -31.52
N GLY A 1121 -29.95 7.97 -30.71
CA GLY A 1121 -28.66 7.42 -31.11
C GLY A 1121 -28.80 6.12 -31.91
N VAL A 1122 -29.60 5.18 -31.40
CA VAL A 1122 -30.03 3.98 -32.12
C VAL A 1122 -31.46 4.17 -32.65
N PRO A 1123 -31.75 3.83 -33.92
CA PRO A 1123 -33.12 3.93 -34.46
C PRO A 1123 -34.15 3.18 -33.61
N LEU A 1124 -35.33 3.77 -33.42
CA LEU A 1124 -36.43 3.15 -32.67
C LEU A 1124 -36.91 1.81 -33.26
N SER A 1125 -36.67 1.56 -34.55
CA SER A 1125 -36.97 0.28 -35.20
C SER A 1125 -36.03 -0.85 -34.78
N ASP A 1126 -34.83 -0.51 -34.30
CA ASP A 1126 -33.73 -1.44 -34.11
C ASP A 1126 -33.49 -1.75 -32.61
N ARG A 1127 -34.39 -1.29 -31.75
CA ARG A 1127 -34.31 -1.46 -30.29
C ARG A 1127 -35.69 -1.66 -29.66
N PRO A 1128 -35.78 -2.39 -28.53
CA PRO A 1128 -37.07 -2.68 -27.90
C PRO A 1128 -37.54 -1.61 -26.91
N HIS A 1129 -36.64 -0.73 -26.44
CA HIS A 1129 -36.97 0.32 -25.48
C HIS A 1129 -37.40 1.61 -26.19
N ALA A 1130 -38.33 2.35 -25.56
CA ALA A 1130 -38.80 3.63 -26.06
C ALA A 1130 -37.73 4.73 -25.92
N LEU A 1131 -37.94 5.85 -26.61
CA LEU A 1131 -37.11 7.05 -26.49
C LEU A 1131 -36.96 7.48 -25.02
N GLY A 1132 -35.74 7.79 -24.59
CA GLY A 1132 -35.44 8.25 -23.24
C GLY A 1132 -35.54 7.17 -22.16
N ARG A 1133 -35.70 5.90 -22.52
CA ARG A 1133 -35.66 4.77 -21.57
C ARG A 1133 -34.32 4.06 -21.63
N PRO A 1134 -33.78 3.59 -20.49
CA PRO A 1134 -32.46 3.00 -20.46
C PRO A 1134 -32.44 1.62 -21.12
N SER A 1135 -31.37 1.34 -21.86
CA SER A 1135 -31.12 0.07 -22.53
C SER A 1135 -30.37 -0.93 -21.63
N TYR A 1136 -29.60 -0.43 -20.67
CA TYR A 1136 -28.85 -1.19 -19.68
C TYR A 1136 -28.66 -0.36 -18.40
N ILE A 1137 -28.44 -1.05 -17.28
CA ILE A 1137 -28.15 -0.42 -15.99
C ILE A 1137 -26.94 -1.10 -15.37
N ASN A 1138 -25.93 -0.31 -15.06
CA ASN A 1138 -24.72 -0.73 -14.36
C ASN A 1138 -24.78 -0.24 -12.90
N ASP A 1139 -24.35 -1.06 -11.95
CA ASP A 1139 -24.30 -0.68 -10.53
C ASP A 1139 -22.99 -1.15 -9.91
N ILE A 1140 -22.07 -0.21 -9.71
CA ILE A 1140 -20.78 -0.47 -9.07
C ILE A 1140 -20.94 -0.31 -7.56
N GLU A 1141 -20.80 -1.41 -6.83
CA GLU A 1141 -20.81 -1.41 -5.36
C GLU A 1141 -19.38 -1.23 -4.82
N HIS A 1142 -19.13 -0.12 -4.13
CA HIS A 1142 -17.94 0.10 -3.33
C HIS A 1142 -18.22 -0.35 -1.90
N CYS A 1143 -17.44 -1.30 -1.42
CA CYS A 1143 -17.59 -1.77 -0.06
C CYS A 1143 -16.27 -1.76 0.71
N ARG A 1144 -16.29 -1.17 1.89
CA ARG A 1144 -15.16 -1.19 2.83
C ARG A 1144 -15.58 -1.73 4.18
N LEU A 1145 -14.74 -2.61 4.74
CA LEU A 1145 -14.92 -3.19 6.08
C LEU A 1145 -16.14 -4.12 6.24
N TYR A 1146 -16.84 -4.42 5.13
CA TYR A 1146 -17.99 -5.33 5.12
C TYR A 1146 -17.88 -6.24 3.88
N PRO A 1147 -17.65 -7.55 4.02
CA PRO A 1147 -17.49 -8.42 2.85
C PRO A 1147 -18.85 -8.76 2.22
N THR A 1148 -19.05 -8.42 0.93
CA THR A 1148 -20.27 -8.70 0.16
C THR A 1148 -20.16 -9.93 -0.75
N ARG A 1149 -19.63 -11.03 -0.21
CA ARG A 1149 -19.47 -12.30 -0.92
C ARG A 1149 -20.80 -13.04 -1.08
N ASN A 1150 -20.98 -13.72 -2.23
CA ASN A 1150 -22.17 -14.49 -2.58
C ASN A 1150 -23.44 -13.64 -2.59
N VAL A 1151 -23.32 -12.47 -3.22
CA VAL A 1151 -24.41 -11.50 -3.38
C VAL A 1151 -24.93 -11.54 -4.81
N CYS A 1152 -26.25 -11.47 -4.94
CA CYS A 1152 -26.92 -11.22 -6.22
C CYS A 1152 -27.79 -9.97 -6.13
N ARG A 1153 -27.61 -9.03 -7.05
CA ARG A 1153 -28.50 -7.87 -7.21
C ARG A 1153 -29.31 -8.04 -8.49
N VAL A 1154 -30.60 -8.34 -8.35
CA VAL A 1154 -31.55 -8.34 -9.49
C VAL A 1154 -31.99 -6.91 -9.74
N ILE A 1155 -31.54 -6.34 -10.85
CA ILE A 1155 -31.82 -4.96 -11.25
C ILE A 1155 -33.26 -4.85 -11.77
N GLY A 1156 -33.68 -5.78 -12.62
CA GLY A 1156 -35.04 -5.82 -13.15
C GLY A 1156 -35.11 -6.41 -14.55
N LYS A 1157 -36.25 -6.18 -15.21
CA LYS A 1157 -36.47 -6.57 -16.61
C LYS A 1157 -36.23 -5.39 -17.52
N ASP A 1158 -35.50 -5.60 -18.61
CA ASP A 1158 -35.42 -4.61 -19.69
C ASP A 1158 -36.67 -4.62 -20.58
N ALA A 1159 -36.69 -3.74 -21.59
CA ALA A 1159 -37.81 -3.64 -22.52
C ALA A 1159 -37.98 -4.87 -23.45
N ALA A 1160 -36.95 -5.71 -23.59
CA ALA A 1160 -37.06 -7.01 -24.29
C ALA A 1160 -37.69 -8.09 -23.41
N GLY A 1161 -37.87 -7.82 -22.12
CA GLY A 1161 -38.38 -8.76 -21.13
C GLY A 1161 -37.28 -9.62 -20.47
N ASP A 1162 -36.00 -9.31 -20.73
CA ASP A 1162 -34.87 -10.05 -20.19
C ASP A 1162 -34.48 -9.57 -18.79
N TRP A 1163 -34.07 -10.50 -17.94
CA TRP A 1163 -33.71 -10.24 -16.55
C TRP A 1163 -32.23 -9.93 -16.41
N TRP A 1164 -31.90 -8.81 -15.76
CA TRP A 1164 -30.53 -8.42 -15.47
C TRP A 1164 -30.18 -8.64 -14.00
N LEU A 1165 -29.11 -9.41 -13.76
CA LEU A 1165 -28.58 -9.75 -12.45
C LEU A 1165 -27.11 -9.38 -12.35
N LEU A 1166 -26.66 -8.91 -11.19
CA LEU A 1166 -25.25 -8.70 -10.88
C LEU A 1166 -24.82 -9.72 -9.83
N PHE A 1167 -23.95 -10.64 -10.22
CA PHE A 1167 -23.47 -11.74 -9.37
C PHE A 1167 -22.09 -11.38 -8.83
N LYS A 1168 -21.90 -11.42 -7.52
CA LYS A 1168 -20.60 -11.23 -6.87
C LYS A 1168 -20.21 -12.46 -6.06
N THR A 1169 -19.12 -13.12 -6.45
CA THR A 1169 -18.63 -14.34 -5.78
C THR A 1169 -17.13 -14.56 -6.03
N ARG A 1170 -16.57 -15.64 -5.48
CA ARG A 1170 -15.17 -16.02 -5.68
C ARG A 1170 -14.89 -16.41 -7.13
N SER A 1171 -13.72 -16.06 -7.64
CA SER A 1171 -13.34 -16.28 -9.05
C SER A 1171 -13.49 -17.73 -9.51
N GLU A 1172 -13.22 -18.70 -8.63
CA GLU A 1172 -13.24 -20.13 -8.94
C GLU A 1172 -14.64 -20.68 -9.22
N ALA A 1173 -15.70 -19.94 -8.84
CA ALA A 1173 -17.07 -20.36 -9.08
C ALA A 1173 -17.54 -20.07 -10.53
N TRP A 1174 -16.94 -19.07 -11.20
CA TRP A 1174 -17.42 -18.58 -12.50
C TRP A 1174 -17.43 -19.60 -13.63
N PRO A 1175 -16.44 -20.50 -13.79
CA PRO A 1175 -16.52 -21.52 -14.82
C PRO A 1175 -17.75 -22.43 -14.69
N SER A 1176 -18.16 -22.74 -13.46
CA SER A 1176 -19.36 -23.53 -13.20
C SER A 1176 -20.64 -22.71 -13.40
N ILE A 1177 -20.65 -21.45 -12.97
CA ILE A 1177 -21.78 -20.52 -13.19
C ILE A 1177 -22.02 -20.32 -14.68
N HIS A 1178 -20.96 -20.07 -15.46
CA HIS A 1178 -21.04 -19.86 -16.90
C HIS A 1178 -21.58 -21.10 -17.62
N ARG A 1179 -21.11 -22.31 -17.28
CA ARG A 1179 -21.64 -23.55 -17.85
C ARG A 1179 -23.13 -23.72 -17.57
N GLN A 1180 -23.55 -23.47 -16.34
CA GLN A 1180 -24.97 -23.55 -15.96
C GLN A 1180 -25.84 -22.50 -16.67
N LEU A 1181 -25.30 -21.29 -16.92
CA LEU A 1181 -25.95 -20.29 -17.75
C LEU A 1181 -26.10 -20.80 -19.20
N MET A 1182 -25.04 -21.36 -19.79
CA MET A 1182 -25.10 -21.89 -21.17
C MET A 1182 -26.12 -23.01 -21.30
N THR A 1183 -26.21 -23.90 -20.30
CA THR A 1183 -27.25 -24.94 -20.24
C THR A 1183 -28.66 -24.33 -20.18
N LEU A 1184 -28.86 -23.27 -19.39
CA LEU A 1184 -30.15 -22.59 -19.32
C LEU A 1184 -30.55 -21.96 -20.67
N LEU A 1185 -29.57 -21.52 -21.45
CA LEU A 1185 -29.74 -20.89 -22.77
C LEU A 1185 -29.85 -21.90 -23.92
N ASP A 1186 -29.76 -23.21 -23.66
CA ASP A 1186 -29.75 -24.29 -24.67
C ASP A 1186 -28.64 -24.13 -25.74
N ILE A 1187 -27.45 -23.69 -25.34
CA ILE A 1187 -26.27 -23.53 -26.22
C ILE A 1187 -25.33 -24.74 -26.07
N ASP A 1188 -25.00 -25.43 -27.17
CA ASP A 1188 -24.14 -26.64 -27.16
C ASP A 1188 -22.69 -26.35 -26.69
N GLU A 1189 -22.14 -27.21 -25.82
CA GLU A 1189 -20.78 -27.07 -25.25
C GLU A 1189 -19.65 -27.02 -26.30
N VAL A 1190 -19.88 -27.54 -27.52
CA VAL A 1190 -18.90 -27.53 -28.62
C VAL A 1190 -18.82 -26.17 -29.30
N GLN A 1191 -19.95 -25.46 -29.46
CA GLN A 1191 -19.97 -24.07 -29.96
C GLN A 1191 -19.40 -23.08 -28.94
N ALA A 1192 -19.51 -23.37 -27.64
CA ALA A 1192 -18.91 -22.56 -26.58
C ALA A 1192 -17.37 -22.70 -26.48
N LYS A 1193 -16.79 -23.81 -26.97
CA LYS A 1193 -15.33 -24.04 -26.98
C LYS A 1193 -14.59 -23.29 -28.08
N ASP A 1194 -15.17 -23.15 -29.27
CA ASP A 1194 -14.55 -22.42 -30.39
C ASP A 1194 -14.39 -20.91 -30.10
N VAL A 1195 -15.15 -20.37 -29.14
CA VAL A 1195 -15.04 -18.98 -28.67
C VAL A 1195 -14.04 -18.84 -27.51
N SER A 1196 -13.75 -19.94 -26.79
CA SER A 1196 -12.85 -19.92 -25.63
C SER A 1196 -11.37 -19.74 -25.99
N ASP A 1197 -10.96 -20.18 -27.18
CA ASP A 1197 -9.59 -19.96 -27.70
C ASP A 1197 -9.37 -18.52 -28.22
N ALA A 1198 -10.44 -17.76 -28.46
CA ALA A 1198 -10.34 -16.32 -28.74
C ALA A 1198 -10.30 -15.45 -27.46
N ALA A 1199 -10.61 -16.05 -26.30
CA ALA A 1199 -10.68 -15.37 -25.00
C ALA A 1199 -9.40 -15.54 -24.14
N SER A 1200 -8.34 -16.17 -24.66
CA SER A 1200 -7.01 -16.17 -24.02
C SER A 1200 -6.26 -14.84 -24.25
N ILE A 1201 -6.96 -13.72 -24.12
CA ILE A 1201 -6.35 -12.40 -24.00
C ILE A 1201 -6.06 -12.22 -22.49
N PRO A 1202 -4.82 -11.90 -22.09
CA PRO A 1202 -4.52 -11.68 -20.68
C PRO A 1202 -5.47 -10.61 -20.15
N TYR A 1203 -6.11 -10.92 -19.03
CA TYR A 1203 -6.91 -9.97 -18.26
C TYR A 1203 -6.00 -8.78 -17.91
N ASN A 1204 -6.05 -7.73 -18.73
CA ASN A 1204 -5.45 -6.45 -18.38
C ASN A 1204 -6.27 -5.91 -17.22
N GLU A 1205 -5.65 -5.79 -16.05
CA GLU A 1205 -6.22 -5.06 -14.93
C GLU A 1205 -6.54 -3.63 -15.36
N SER A 1206 -7.78 -3.39 -15.78
CA SER A 1206 -8.37 -2.06 -15.75
C SER A 1206 -8.50 -1.64 -14.28
N PRO A 1207 -8.20 -0.38 -13.95
CA PRO A 1207 -7.83 0.06 -12.61
C PRO A 1207 -9.02 0.01 -11.66
N SER A 1208 -9.25 -1.16 -11.03
CA SER A 1208 -10.07 -1.26 -9.84
C SER A 1208 -9.51 -0.30 -8.80
N GLY A 1209 -10.36 0.60 -8.31
CA GLY A 1209 -9.97 1.63 -7.36
C GLY A 1209 -9.19 1.04 -6.19
N LYS A 1210 -7.98 1.59 -5.97
CA LYS A 1210 -7.18 1.57 -4.74
C LYS A 1210 -7.55 0.42 -3.79
N THR A 1211 -6.80 -0.68 -3.89
CA THR A 1211 -6.66 -1.69 -2.85
C THR A 1211 -6.18 -1.03 -1.55
N TYR A 1212 -7.15 -0.62 -0.74
CA TYR A 1212 -6.94 -0.32 0.66
C TYR A 1212 -6.48 -1.61 1.35
N SER A 1213 -5.18 -1.65 1.68
CA SER A 1213 -4.52 -2.58 2.59
C SER A 1213 -5.22 -3.92 2.83
N GLU A 1214 -4.87 -4.93 2.03
CA GLU A 1214 -5.29 -6.32 2.21
C GLU A 1214 -4.86 -6.91 3.58
N ALA A 1215 -3.83 -6.31 4.22
CA ALA A 1215 -3.42 -6.65 5.58
C ALA A 1215 -4.32 -5.99 6.65
N MET A 1216 -4.77 -4.75 6.42
CA MET A 1216 -5.72 -4.08 7.29
C MET A 1216 -7.10 -4.71 7.17
N GLY A 1217 -7.50 -5.19 5.99
CA GLY A 1217 -8.73 -5.98 5.79
C GLY A 1217 -8.76 -7.24 6.65
N MET A 1218 -7.64 -7.96 6.77
CA MET A 1218 -7.51 -9.17 7.60
C MET A 1218 -7.49 -8.85 9.10
N LEU A 1219 -6.75 -7.81 9.52
CA LEU A 1219 -6.73 -7.29 10.91
C LEU A 1219 -8.07 -6.67 11.34
N LEU A 1220 -8.81 -6.05 10.40
CA LEU A 1220 -10.12 -5.45 10.64
C LEU A 1220 -11.24 -6.50 10.64
N GLN A 1221 -11.17 -7.51 9.77
CA GLN A 1221 -12.04 -8.68 9.84
C GLN A 1221 -11.79 -9.49 11.11
N PHE A 1222 -10.54 -9.54 11.60
CA PHE A 1222 -10.20 -10.10 12.91
C PHE A 1222 -10.67 -9.21 14.08
N ARG A 1223 -10.62 -7.88 13.98
CA ARG A 1223 -11.23 -6.95 14.97
C ARG A 1223 -12.75 -7.05 15.01
N LEU A 1224 -13.41 -7.22 13.86
CA LEU A 1224 -14.86 -7.42 13.76
C LEU A 1224 -15.25 -8.77 14.36
N LEU A 1225 -14.48 -9.83 14.07
CA LEU A 1225 -14.64 -11.14 14.67
C LEU A 1225 -14.40 -11.11 16.18
N TRP A 1226 -13.33 -10.46 16.65
CA TRP A 1226 -13.02 -10.31 18.07
C TRP A 1226 -14.14 -9.55 18.81
N ARG A 1227 -14.76 -8.54 18.17
CA ARG A 1227 -15.95 -7.83 18.67
C ARG A 1227 -17.27 -8.61 18.53
N LEU A 1228 -17.30 -9.69 17.74
CA LEU A 1228 -18.42 -10.64 17.66
C LEU A 1228 -18.24 -11.82 18.64
N VAL A 1229 -17.00 -12.07 19.06
CA VAL A 1229 -16.59 -13.12 20.02
C VAL A 1229 -16.66 -12.63 21.46
N VAL A 1230 -16.28 -11.37 21.71
CA VAL A 1230 -16.50 -10.62 22.96
C VAL A 1230 -17.93 -10.07 22.95
#